data_AF-A0A0D2XGD7-F1
#
_entry.id   AF-A0A0D2XGD7-F1
#
_cell.length_a   1.000
_cell.length_b   1.000
_cell.length_c   1.000
_cell.angle_alpha   90.00
_cell.angle_beta   90.00
_cell.angle_gamma   90.00
#
_symmetry.space_group_name_H-M   'P 1'
#
loop_
_entity.id
_entity.type
_entity.pdbx_description
1 polymer ?
#
loop_
_entity_poly.entity_id
_entity_poly.type
_entity_poly.pdbx_seq_one_letter_code
_entity_poly.pdbx_strand_id
1 'polypeptide(L)'
;MATTTSIDRLLLLELPTDLPWPQGAARQMWAVELKRDWKYLDTTNDVPGAWRGRMPPDLLVNGRLPLFKKEPGYMFFRGNTTAMVFFFKGTKKIPVVLPLSILNIGAKFRTLAEQTVELLPAPVSSIVPQTQSVTHNNGSILERFIRTLWSTFATVPNQLRGFGITDEDLTLCFGGQNLRHNVDALFAAFIPDVLNVLKDGQFSLKNILDLRHLSPDWPDRPTIYLRVYTHPRDQPNGTYRDASQADINHHVGFYVGKSINPWYRHLQHGYATDSEARGSGGGHYPIARKSQKEHRHMIPLMTFDEGTPRHIIKMAEQTMIIVLRTYHNACFQPVDMNSEGSWVQMQCKAQFLHSISRFAVSATGWPKIKPRGCNMSSPMFENDTAGRNYFDCFPMVPGKASAPGDVSARTFTTYRVRKTLHTLNVIPLRLVNEQGTGRSVGFRFHRAVSQLPGPKPYDARYGYLVFEVMDDHKPHDHAWLGVPSVGQYVNFDEASCFSVTYEWFDEGQQTWLSMPMYRSKKSSSMMAAYVDNLNIEGVLTPWRVAMDILQAIEGRVYTEPLEGFPEKWSIAHARKLETNHLAQKYRWVSRESSAPRPVPAYATWDDNFRLVRRLFGTDRTHIATKGPYEFTSDVMNREASDTRQNTVVAHKCDTCIYIGAGIKCVRYESRTDVWVCTCCSLFHRPCTFTAYSDKEQLWGTDLPHIHDSRLSEHPTGPHRFLAYHNSMTVAQLCEATRVPVPLSEHLFEEAEGEEGGGDGEQDDGDVGSGEE
;
A
#
# COMPACT_ATOMS: atom_id res chain seq x y z
N MET A 1 17.48 -20.43 6.53
CA MET A 1 16.16 -21.05 6.24
C MET A 1 15.99 -21.14 4.74
N ALA A 2 15.39 -22.23 4.24
CA ALA A 2 15.13 -22.38 2.80
C ALA A 2 14.11 -21.32 2.37
N THR A 3 14.57 -20.33 1.60
CA THR A 3 13.73 -19.25 1.08
C THR A 3 12.73 -19.83 0.08
N THR A 4 11.45 -19.71 0.40
CA THR A 4 10.35 -20.06 -0.50
C THR A 4 10.17 -18.95 -1.55
N THR A 5 9.41 -19.26 -2.60
CA THR A 5 9.31 -18.43 -3.82
C THR A 5 8.14 -17.47 -3.74
N SER A 6 8.40 -16.18 -3.91
CA SER A 6 7.33 -15.20 -4.11
C SER A 6 6.69 -15.41 -5.48
N ILE A 7 5.36 -15.26 -5.53
CA ILE A 7 4.56 -15.50 -6.72
C ILE A 7 4.96 -14.60 -7.90
N ASP A 8 5.46 -13.41 -7.59
CA ASP A 8 6.04 -12.45 -8.52
C ASP A 8 7.15 -13.09 -9.37
N ARG A 9 8.01 -13.93 -8.78
CA ARG A 9 9.12 -14.57 -9.51
C ARG A 9 8.66 -15.67 -10.47
N LEU A 10 7.54 -16.33 -10.16
CA LEU A 10 6.94 -17.33 -11.05
C LEU A 10 6.25 -16.68 -12.25
N LEU A 11 5.71 -15.47 -12.03
CA LEU A 11 4.95 -14.70 -12.99
C LEU A 11 5.81 -13.91 -13.96
N LEU A 12 6.89 -13.32 -13.46
CA LEU A 12 7.84 -12.52 -14.23
C LEU A 12 8.87 -13.35 -14.99
N LEU A 13 8.69 -14.68 -15.01
CA LEU A 13 9.57 -15.54 -15.76
C LEU A 13 9.35 -15.29 -17.25
N GLU A 14 10.37 -14.82 -17.95
CA GLU A 14 10.47 -15.03 -19.40
C GLU A 14 11.02 -16.44 -19.66
N LEU A 15 10.68 -17.03 -20.81
CA LEU A 15 11.12 -18.36 -21.20
C LEU A 15 12.65 -18.46 -21.06
N PRO A 16 13.19 -19.17 -20.05
CA PRO A 16 14.56 -18.92 -19.66
C PRO A 16 15.53 -19.53 -20.67
N THR A 17 16.42 -18.69 -21.18
CA THR A 17 17.44 -19.07 -22.17
C THR A 17 18.59 -19.85 -21.55
N ASP A 18 18.75 -19.75 -20.23
CA ASP A 18 19.78 -20.37 -19.39
C ASP A 18 19.42 -21.78 -18.90
N LEU A 19 18.24 -22.30 -19.27
CA LEU A 19 17.89 -23.66 -18.88
C LEU A 19 18.73 -24.70 -19.64
N PRO A 20 19.13 -25.78 -18.97
CA PRO A 20 19.94 -26.87 -19.54
C PRO A 20 19.09 -27.80 -20.43
N TRP A 21 18.62 -27.28 -21.55
CA TRP A 21 17.82 -28.01 -22.53
C TRP A 21 18.59 -29.21 -23.11
N PRO A 22 18.01 -30.41 -23.17
CA PRO A 22 18.58 -31.51 -23.93
C PRO A 22 18.75 -31.13 -25.40
N GLN A 23 19.84 -31.60 -26.01
CA GLN A 23 20.18 -31.27 -27.40
C GLN A 23 19.06 -31.71 -28.35
N GLY A 24 18.56 -30.78 -29.17
CA GLY A 24 17.46 -31.02 -30.12
C GLY A 24 16.05 -31.01 -29.52
N ALA A 25 15.89 -30.79 -28.21
CA ALA A 25 14.57 -30.66 -27.60
C ALA A 25 13.87 -29.36 -28.02
N ALA A 26 12.56 -29.43 -28.27
CA ALA A 26 11.75 -28.25 -28.49
C ALA A 26 11.73 -27.39 -27.21
N ARG A 27 12.07 -26.10 -27.33
CA ARG A 27 12.09 -25.16 -26.20
C ARG A 27 10.68 -24.77 -25.79
N GLN A 28 10.03 -25.64 -25.03
CA GLN A 28 8.67 -25.47 -24.53
C GLN A 28 8.60 -25.85 -23.07
N MET A 29 7.77 -25.13 -22.32
CA MET A 29 7.56 -25.36 -20.90
C MET A 29 6.09 -25.62 -20.58
N TRP A 30 5.84 -26.36 -19.52
CA TRP A 30 4.50 -26.62 -18.99
C TRP A 30 4.49 -26.34 -17.50
N ALA A 31 3.41 -25.72 -17.03
CA ALA A 31 3.17 -25.56 -15.59
C ALA A 31 3.07 -26.94 -14.95
N VAL A 32 3.73 -27.13 -13.81
CA VAL A 32 3.59 -28.33 -13.00
C VAL A 32 3.41 -28.02 -11.53
N GLU A 33 2.79 -28.96 -10.82
CA GLU A 33 2.72 -28.97 -9.36
C GLU A 33 3.06 -30.36 -8.83
N LEU A 34 3.72 -30.42 -7.67
CA LEU A 34 4.02 -31.68 -7.00
C LEU A 34 2.77 -32.32 -6.36
N LYS A 35 2.55 -33.61 -6.63
CA LYS A 35 1.44 -34.39 -6.05
C LYS A 35 1.64 -34.75 -4.58
N ARG A 36 2.90 -34.83 -4.13
CA ARG A 36 3.33 -35.22 -2.78
C ARG A 36 4.70 -34.63 -2.47
N ASP A 37 5.07 -34.61 -1.20
CA ASP A 37 6.41 -34.20 -0.78
C ASP A 37 7.46 -35.15 -1.36
N TRP A 38 8.64 -34.61 -1.65
CA TRP A 38 9.73 -35.33 -2.27
C TRP A 38 11.08 -34.84 -1.75
N LYS A 39 11.97 -35.77 -1.41
CA LYS A 39 13.34 -35.45 -0.98
C LYS A 39 14.28 -35.74 -2.13
N TYR A 40 14.56 -34.71 -2.94
CA TYR A 40 15.39 -34.83 -4.12
C TYR A 40 16.86 -35.03 -3.73
N LEU A 41 17.52 -35.96 -4.42
CA LEU A 41 18.92 -36.28 -4.27
C LEU A 41 19.59 -36.07 -5.62
N ASP A 42 20.54 -35.15 -5.70
CA ASP A 42 21.19 -34.75 -6.94
C ASP A 42 22.38 -35.65 -7.32
N THR A 43 22.73 -36.64 -6.50
CA THR A 43 23.87 -37.54 -6.75
C THR A 43 23.51 -38.80 -7.53
N THR A 44 22.24 -39.00 -7.88
CA THR A 44 21.78 -40.20 -8.58
C THR A 44 22.17 -40.21 -10.06
N ASN A 45 22.22 -41.41 -10.66
CA ASN A 45 22.69 -41.60 -12.04
C ASN A 45 21.76 -41.01 -13.11
N ASP A 46 20.48 -40.85 -12.80
CA ASP A 46 19.45 -40.25 -13.65
C ASP A 46 19.54 -38.71 -13.72
N VAL A 47 20.33 -38.10 -12.84
CA VAL A 47 20.63 -36.66 -12.90
C VAL A 47 21.73 -36.40 -13.93
N PRO A 48 21.55 -35.44 -14.85
CA PRO A 48 22.58 -35.04 -15.81
C PRO A 48 23.91 -34.73 -15.12
N GLY A 49 25.02 -35.16 -15.70
CA GLY A 49 26.35 -34.98 -15.10
C GLY A 49 26.69 -33.52 -14.76
N ALA A 50 26.12 -32.56 -15.50
CA ALA A 50 26.30 -31.13 -15.24
C ALA A 50 25.69 -30.64 -13.91
N TRP A 51 24.71 -31.34 -13.33
CA TRP A 51 24.04 -30.95 -12.08
C TRP A 51 24.38 -31.86 -10.91
N ARG A 52 25.02 -33.01 -11.19
CA ARG A 52 25.22 -34.06 -10.21
C ARG A 52 26.13 -33.59 -9.07
N GLY A 53 25.62 -33.64 -7.83
CA GLY A 53 26.34 -33.21 -6.63
C GLY A 53 26.64 -31.71 -6.56
N ARG A 54 25.85 -30.88 -7.25
CA ARG A 54 26.03 -29.41 -7.32
C ARG A 54 24.89 -28.62 -6.67
N MET A 55 23.97 -29.28 -5.98
CA MET A 55 22.89 -28.60 -5.26
C MET A 55 23.47 -27.67 -4.17
N PRO A 56 23.02 -26.41 -4.07
CA PRO A 56 23.53 -25.48 -3.07
C PRO A 56 23.34 -26.02 -1.63
N PRO A 57 24.40 -26.07 -0.79
CA PRO A 57 24.32 -26.66 0.55
C PRO A 57 23.29 -25.98 1.46
N ASP A 58 23.05 -24.69 1.27
CA ASP A 58 22.08 -23.88 2.02
C ASP A 58 20.62 -24.29 1.77
N LEU A 59 20.35 -25.07 0.71
CA LEU A 59 19.03 -25.59 0.37
C LEU A 59 18.83 -27.04 0.82
N LEU A 60 19.88 -27.71 1.32
CA LEU A 60 19.83 -29.12 1.68
C LEU A 60 19.47 -29.31 3.16
N VAL A 61 18.53 -30.22 3.41
CA VAL A 61 18.23 -30.74 4.75
C VAL A 61 18.66 -32.20 4.79
N ASN A 62 19.63 -32.53 5.64
CA ASN A 62 20.24 -33.86 5.73
C ASN A 62 20.71 -34.36 4.34
N GLY A 63 21.36 -33.48 3.57
CA GLY A 63 21.92 -33.80 2.24
C GLY A 63 20.89 -33.96 1.12
N ARG A 64 19.62 -33.58 1.33
CA ARG A 64 18.56 -33.66 0.30
C ARG A 64 17.82 -32.35 0.18
N LEU A 65 17.39 -32.02 -1.04
CA LEU A 65 16.52 -30.87 -1.29
C LEU A 65 15.07 -31.24 -0.95
N PRO A 66 14.43 -30.57 0.03
CA PRO A 66 13.00 -30.74 0.27
C PRO A 66 12.18 -30.03 -0.81
N LEU A 67 11.31 -30.80 -1.47
CA LEU A 67 10.27 -30.31 -2.35
C LEU A 67 8.91 -30.71 -1.78
N PHE A 68 7.93 -29.83 -1.85
CA PHE A 68 6.68 -29.98 -1.12
C PHE A 68 5.50 -30.25 -2.05
N LYS A 69 4.49 -30.96 -1.54
CA LYS A 69 3.21 -31.11 -2.22
C LYS A 69 2.62 -29.73 -2.54
N LYS A 70 2.04 -29.60 -3.74
CA LYS A 70 1.52 -28.37 -4.37
C LYS A 70 2.57 -27.31 -4.70
N GLU A 71 3.86 -27.59 -4.51
CA GLU A 71 4.89 -26.65 -4.91
C GLU A 71 4.85 -26.43 -6.43
N PRO A 72 4.67 -25.18 -6.90
CA PRO A 72 4.58 -24.86 -8.31
C PRO A 72 5.97 -24.82 -8.95
N GLY A 73 6.08 -25.39 -10.13
CA GLY A 73 7.29 -25.34 -10.95
C GLY A 73 6.95 -25.37 -12.43
N TYR A 74 7.98 -25.45 -13.26
CA TYR A 74 7.81 -25.63 -14.69
C TYR A 74 8.63 -26.79 -15.21
N MET A 75 7.96 -27.70 -15.91
CA MET A 75 8.61 -28.76 -16.67
C MET A 75 9.08 -28.19 -17.99
N PHE A 76 10.37 -28.37 -18.28
CA PHE A 76 10.98 -27.95 -19.56
C PHE A 76 11.44 -29.15 -20.40
N PHE A 77 11.50 -30.35 -19.84
CA PHE A 77 11.74 -31.56 -20.62
C PHE A 77 10.94 -32.73 -20.08
N ARG A 78 10.38 -33.53 -20.99
CA ARG A 78 9.61 -34.73 -20.67
C ARG A 78 10.29 -35.96 -21.29
N GLY A 79 10.84 -36.81 -20.43
CA GLY A 79 11.31 -38.14 -20.80
C GLY A 79 10.19 -39.20 -20.70
N ASN A 80 10.56 -40.48 -20.76
CA ASN A 80 9.60 -41.60 -20.72
C ASN A 80 9.00 -41.79 -19.32
N THR A 81 9.82 -41.75 -18.28
CA THR A 81 9.43 -41.99 -16.88
C THR A 81 9.75 -40.81 -15.96
N THR A 82 10.65 -39.92 -16.38
CA THR A 82 11.10 -38.74 -15.66
C THR A 82 10.90 -37.47 -16.47
N ALA A 83 10.96 -36.34 -15.79
CA ALA A 83 10.91 -35.01 -16.37
C ALA A 83 11.99 -34.14 -15.75
N MET A 84 12.53 -33.21 -16.53
CA MET A 84 13.31 -32.11 -15.99
C MET A 84 12.38 -30.95 -15.68
N VAL A 85 12.39 -30.55 -14.42
CA VAL A 85 11.55 -29.51 -13.85
C VAL A 85 12.47 -28.53 -13.16
N PHE A 86 12.14 -27.25 -13.16
CA PHE A 86 12.77 -26.34 -12.19
C PHE A 86 11.73 -25.77 -11.24
N PHE A 87 12.18 -25.58 -10.00
CA PHE A 87 11.48 -24.85 -8.96
C PHE A 87 12.27 -23.60 -8.64
N PHE A 88 11.59 -22.57 -8.15
CA PHE A 88 12.28 -21.45 -7.55
C PHE A 88 12.49 -21.74 -6.06
N LYS A 89 13.63 -21.32 -5.52
CA LYS A 89 13.93 -21.27 -4.08
C LYS A 89 14.59 -19.92 -3.80
N GLY A 90 13.84 -18.97 -3.26
CA GLY A 90 14.26 -17.59 -3.17
C GLY A 90 14.50 -17.02 -4.58
N THR A 91 15.69 -16.48 -4.84
CA THR A 91 16.08 -15.94 -6.17
C THR A 91 16.62 -17.02 -7.10
N LYS A 92 16.85 -18.24 -6.60
CA LYS A 92 17.53 -19.30 -7.33
C LYS A 92 16.52 -20.12 -8.15
N LYS A 93 16.82 -20.34 -9.43
CA LYS A 93 16.16 -21.35 -10.28
C LYS A 93 16.87 -22.69 -10.05
N ILE A 94 16.16 -23.67 -9.50
CA ILE A 94 16.72 -24.97 -9.13
C ILE A 94 16.19 -26.06 -10.08
N PRO A 95 16.98 -26.48 -11.08
CA PRO A 95 16.61 -27.60 -11.93
C PRO A 95 16.76 -28.94 -11.20
N VAL A 96 15.79 -29.82 -11.37
CA VAL A 96 15.71 -31.14 -10.78
C VAL A 96 15.17 -32.16 -11.79
N VAL A 97 15.51 -33.43 -11.60
CA VAL A 97 14.92 -34.55 -12.33
C VAL A 97 13.91 -35.24 -11.44
N LEU A 98 12.65 -35.30 -11.86
CA LEU A 98 11.55 -35.88 -11.08
C LEU A 98 10.81 -36.96 -11.86
N PRO A 99 10.33 -38.03 -11.20
CA PRO A 99 9.41 -38.97 -11.83
C PRO A 99 8.14 -38.27 -12.33
N LEU A 100 7.66 -38.61 -13.54
CA LEU A 100 6.40 -38.07 -14.05
C LEU A 100 5.19 -38.42 -13.16
N SER A 101 5.26 -39.55 -12.46
CA SER A 101 4.19 -40.02 -11.57
C SER A 101 3.89 -39.07 -10.40
N ILE A 102 4.84 -38.22 -10.01
CA ILE A 102 4.69 -37.26 -8.90
C ILE A 102 4.33 -35.85 -9.34
N LEU A 103 4.11 -35.61 -10.64
CA LEU A 103 3.78 -34.30 -11.21
C LEU A 103 2.32 -34.23 -11.66
N ASN A 104 1.62 -33.16 -11.30
CA ASN A 104 0.46 -32.67 -12.03
C ASN A 104 1.00 -31.78 -13.16
N ILE A 105 0.59 -32.05 -14.40
CA ILE A 105 1.01 -31.27 -15.57
C ILE A 105 -0.17 -30.43 -16.03
N GLY A 106 0.03 -29.13 -16.11
CA GLY A 106 -0.96 -28.15 -16.50
C GLY A 106 -0.77 -27.68 -17.94
N ALA A 107 -1.24 -26.46 -18.18
CA ALA A 107 -1.15 -25.75 -19.44
C ALA A 107 0.31 -25.48 -19.83
N LYS A 108 0.51 -25.26 -21.14
CA LYS A 108 1.77 -24.75 -21.66
C LYS A 108 2.05 -23.37 -21.04
N PHE A 109 3.32 -23.12 -20.74
CA PHE A 109 3.79 -21.84 -20.24
C PHE A 109 3.29 -20.70 -21.13
N ARG A 110 2.77 -19.66 -20.48
CA ARG A 110 2.36 -18.40 -21.10
C ARG A 110 3.17 -17.28 -20.46
N THR A 111 3.51 -16.24 -21.20
CA THR A 111 4.12 -15.03 -20.59
C THR A 111 3.12 -14.33 -19.68
N LEU A 112 3.59 -13.49 -18.74
CA LEU A 112 2.68 -12.70 -17.90
C LEU A 112 1.63 -11.94 -18.74
N ALA A 113 2.08 -11.27 -19.81
CA ALA A 113 1.21 -10.57 -20.75
C ALA A 113 0.15 -11.52 -21.33
N GLU A 114 0.54 -12.71 -21.80
CA GLU A 114 -0.43 -13.69 -22.29
C GLU A 114 -1.38 -14.15 -21.19
N GLN A 115 -0.91 -14.42 -19.97
CA GLN A 115 -1.73 -14.86 -18.85
C GLN A 115 -2.76 -13.79 -18.42
N THR A 116 -2.47 -12.51 -18.69
CA THR A 116 -3.32 -11.36 -18.39
C THR A 116 -4.02 -10.75 -19.61
N VAL A 117 -3.88 -11.32 -20.82
CA VAL A 117 -4.61 -10.89 -22.04
C VAL A 117 -6.13 -11.05 -21.91
N GLU A 118 -6.62 -11.95 -21.05
CA GLU A 118 -8.06 -11.99 -20.70
C GLU A 118 -8.49 -10.79 -19.82
N LEU A 119 -7.53 -9.97 -19.35
CA LEU A 119 -7.72 -8.80 -18.47
C LEU A 119 -7.35 -7.45 -19.13
N LEU A 120 -6.47 -7.42 -20.15
CA LEU A 120 -6.07 -6.21 -20.90
C LEU A 120 -6.83 -6.10 -22.25
N PRO A 121 -7.25 -4.90 -22.69
CA PRO A 121 -8.01 -4.74 -23.94
C PRO A 121 -7.15 -5.01 -25.18
N ALA A 122 -7.80 -5.53 -26.23
CA ALA A 122 -7.24 -5.60 -27.58
C ALA A 122 -6.90 -4.20 -28.13
N PRO A 123 -5.89 -4.07 -29.01
CA PRO A 123 -5.47 -2.78 -29.56
C PRO A 123 -6.62 -2.03 -30.26
N VAL A 124 -6.63 -0.71 -30.07
CA VAL A 124 -7.68 0.27 -30.38
C VAL A 124 -8.03 0.39 -31.88
N SER A 125 -7.38 -0.36 -32.76
CA SER A 125 -7.45 -0.14 -34.21
C SER A 125 -8.77 -0.58 -34.87
N SER A 126 -9.74 -1.13 -34.15
CA SER A 126 -10.92 -1.72 -34.83
C SER A 126 -12.20 -1.72 -34.01
N ILE A 127 -12.74 -0.57 -33.58
CA ILE A 127 -14.11 -0.57 -33.01
C ILE A 127 -14.93 0.63 -33.49
N VAL A 128 -15.86 0.31 -34.39
CA VAL A 128 -17.12 1.03 -34.59
C VAL A 128 -18.04 0.60 -33.44
N PRO A 129 -18.59 1.53 -32.62
CA PRO A 129 -19.54 1.17 -31.56
C PRO A 129 -20.71 0.38 -32.13
N GLN A 130 -21.03 -0.79 -31.54
CA GLN A 130 -22.24 -1.51 -31.91
C GLN A 130 -23.47 -0.69 -31.51
N THR A 131 -24.29 -0.36 -32.51
CA THR A 131 -25.51 0.42 -32.39
C THR A 131 -26.60 -0.35 -31.65
N GLN A 132 -26.80 -0.05 -30.36
CA GLN A 132 -28.10 -0.22 -29.73
C GLN A 132 -28.77 1.15 -29.63
N SER A 133 -29.78 1.37 -30.47
CA SER A 133 -30.62 2.57 -30.41
C SER A 133 -31.39 2.58 -29.10
N VAL A 134 -30.98 3.40 -28.14
CA VAL A 134 -31.80 3.71 -26.96
C VAL A 134 -32.89 4.67 -27.41
N THR A 135 -33.98 4.13 -27.95
CA THR A 135 -35.21 4.87 -28.29
C THR A 135 -35.98 5.20 -27.02
N HIS A 136 -35.60 6.26 -26.32
CA HIS A 136 -36.47 6.96 -25.36
C HIS A 136 -36.89 8.31 -25.96
N ASN A 137 -38.10 8.36 -26.52
CA ASN A 137 -38.59 9.50 -27.32
C ASN A 137 -39.26 10.64 -26.53
N ASN A 138 -39.39 10.55 -25.19
CA ASN A 138 -40.19 11.51 -24.40
C ASN A 138 -39.40 12.39 -23.40
N GLY A 139 -38.06 12.29 -23.34
CA GLY A 139 -37.23 13.10 -22.44
C GLY A 139 -36.64 14.35 -23.10
N SER A 140 -36.15 15.31 -22.31
CA SER A 140 -35.47 16.51 -22.81
C SER A 140 -34.21 16.16 -23.62
N ILE A 141 -33.68 17.10 -24.41
CA ILE A 141 -32.45 16.86 -25.19
C ILE A 141 -31.27 16.54 -24.26
N LEU A 142 -31.18 17.21 -23.09
CA LEU A 142 -30.19 16.93 -22.06
C LEU A 142 -30.35 15.52 -21.48
N GLU A 143 -31.57 15.12 -21.11
CA GLU A 143 -31.81 13.79 -20.53
C GLU A 143 -31.43 12.68 -21.51
N ARG A 144 -31.87 12.81 -22.77
CA ARG A 144 -31.50 11.87 -23.84
C ARG A 144 -29.99 11.82 -24.03
N PHE A 145 -29.30 12.97 -23.96
CA PHE A 145 -27.85 13.03 -24.06
C PHE A 145 -27.16 12.26 -22.93
N ILE A 146 -27.52 12.52 -21.68
CA ILE A 146 -26.93 11.85 -20.50
C ILE A 146 -27.17 10.34 -20.56
N ARG A 147 -28.40 9.91 -20.84
CA ARG A 147 -28.73 8.48 -20.97
C ARG A 147 -27.95 7.81 -22.10
N THR A 148 -27.85 8.46 -23.26
CA THR A 148 -27.09 7.94 -24.41
C THR A 148 -25.60 7.85 -24.08
N LEU A 149 -25.03 8.88 -23.46
CA LEU A 149 -23.62 8.93 -23.06
C LEU A 149 -23.25 7.75 -22.15
N TRP A 150 -23.97 7.58 -21.04
CA TRP A 150 -23.66 6.54 -20.06
C TRP A 150 -23.99 5.12 -20.55
N SER A 151 -25.04 4.97 -21.35
CA SER A 151 -25.32 3.69 -22.02
C SER A 151 -24.20 3.33 -23.00
N THR A 152 -23.64 4.32 -23.70
CA THR A 152 -22.50 4.08 -24.61
C THR A 152 -21.24 3.67 -23.83
N PHE A 153 -20.94 4.33 -22.70
CA PHE A 153 -19.84 3.90 -21.83
C PHE A 153 -20.00 2.46 -21.33
N ALA A 154 -21.22 2.04 -21.00
CA ALA A 154 -21.50 0.68 -20.56
C ALA A 154 -21.18 -0.40 -21.64
N THR A 155 -21.12 -0.02 -22.92
CA THR A 155 -20.76 -0.94 -24.02
C THR A 155 -19.25 -1.12 -24.24
N VAL A 156 -18.41 -0.32 -23.55
CA VAL A 156 -16.94 -0.32 -23.73
C VAL A 156 -16.17 -0.55 -22.41
N PRO A 157 -16.56 -1.54 -21.57
CA PRO A 157 -15.95 -1.75 -20.26
C PRO A 157 -14.46 -2.11 -20.36
N ASN A 158 -14.05 -2.87 -21.38
CA ASN A 158 -12.65 -3.27 -21.56
C ASN A 158 -11.74 -2.06 -21.84
N GLN A 159 -12.22 -1.10 -22.61
CA GLN A 159 -11.49 0.13 -22.93
C GLN A 159 -11.41 1.03 -21.70
N LEU A 160 -12.50 1.14 -20.94
CA LEU A 160 -12.49 1.87 -19.67
C LEU A 160 -11.47 1.25 -18.70
N ARG A 161 -11.34 -0.09 -18.64
CA ARG A 161 -10.27 -0.76 -17.86
C ARG A 161 -8.89 -0.38 -18.37
N GLY A 162 -8.70 -0.33 -19.69
CA GLY A 162 -7.45 0.12 -20.30
C GLY A 162 -7.02 1.54 -19.89
N PHE A 163 -7.98 2.40 -19.54
CA PHE A 163 -7.71 3.75 -19.02
C PHE A 163 -7.62 3.83 -17.48
N GLY A 164 -7.70 2.69 -16.79
CA GLY A 164 -7.50 2.58 -15.36
C GLY A 164 -8.77 2.69 -14.50
N ILE A 165 -9.97 2.51 -15.08
CA ILE A 165 -11.17 2.30 -14.25
C ILE A 165 -11.07 0.94 -13.54
N THR A 166 -11.59 0.84 -12.33
CA THR A 166 -11.55 -0.38 -11.52
C THR A 166 -12.75 -1.29 -11.84
N ASP A 167 -12.65 -2.61 -11.59
CA ASP A 167 -13.80 -3.51 -11.76
C ASP A 167 -14.94 -3.20 -10.76
N GLU A 168 -14.60 -2.68 -9.58
CA GLU A 168 -15.55 -2.17 -8.60
C GLU A 168 -16.29 -0.96 -9.16
N ASP A 169 -15.58 0.04 -9.68
CA ASP A 169 -16.18 1.22 -10.31
C ASP A 169 -17.03 0.83 -11.52
N LEU A 170 -16.60 -0.16 -12.32
CA LEU A 170 -17.42 -0.68 -13.42
C LEU A 170 -18.72 -1.30 -12.91
N THR A 171 -18.64 -2.07 -11.83
CA THR A 171 -19.82 -2.70 -11.22
C THR A 171 -20.74 -1.66 -10.59
N LEU A 172 -20.19 -0.68 -9.87
CA LEU A 172 -20.94 0.41 -9.25
C LEU A 172 -21.56 1.34 -10.30
N CYS A 173 -20.86 1.65 -11.38
CA CYS A 173 -21.37 2.53 -12.44
C CYS A 173 -22.34 1.81 -13.39
N PHE A 174 -22.04 0.57 -13.77
CA PHE A 174 -22.69 -0.11 -14.91
C PHE A 174 -23.36 -1.45 -14.57
N GLY A 175 -23.11 -2.03 -13.39
CA GLY A 175 -23.58 -3.37 -13.04
C GLY A 175 -25.10 -3.46 -12.80
N GLY A 176 -25.77 -4.42 -13.42
CA GLY A 176 -27.18 -4.70 -13.17
C GLY A 176 -28.08 -3.47 -13.33
N GLN A 177 -28.84 -3.12 -12.28
CA GLN A 177 -29.71 -1.94 -12.27
C GLN A 177 -28.97 -0.63 -11.93
N ASN A 178 -27.68 -0.70 -11.54
CA ASN A 178 -26.93 0.47 -11.07
C ASN A 178 -26.83 1.56 -12.13
N LEU A 179 -26.60 1.21 -13.40
CA LEU A 179 -26.54 2.19 -14.48
C LEU A 179 -27.79 3.08 -14.52
N ARG A 180 -28.97 2.45 -14.47
CA ARG A 180 -30.25 3.16 -14.49
C ARG A 180 -30.40 4.03 -13.25
N HIS A 181 -30.19 3.47 -12.06
CA HIS A 181 -30.31 4.20 -10.80
C HIS A 181 -29.34 5.39 -10.72
N ASN A 182 -28.08 5.20 -11.11
CA ASN A 182 -27.09 6.26 -11.11
C ASN A 182 -27.48 7.37 -12.09
N VAL A 183 -27.89 7.05 -13.31
CA VAL A 183 -28.32 8.05 -14.30
C VAL A 183 -29.57 8.81 -13.85
N ASP A 184 -30.53 8.11 -13.21
CA ASP A 184 -31.71 8.76 -12.63
C ASP A 184 -31.32 9.69 -11.46
N ALA A 185 -30.37 9.28 -10.62
CA ALA A 185 -29.83 10.10 -9.53
C ALA A 185 -29.06 11.34 -10.05
N LEU A 186 -28.29 11.20 -11.14
CA LEU A 186 -27.66 12.33 -11.81
C LEU A 186 -28.72 13.35 -12.26
N PHE A 187 -29.78 12.89 -12.91
CA PHE A 187 -30.79 13.79 -13.42
C PHE A 187 -31.58 14.48 -12.29
N ALA A 188 -31.88 13.76 -11.21
CA ALA A 188 -32.56 14.31 -10.03
C ALA A 188 -31.73 15.36 -9.27
N ALA A 189 -30.40 15.32 -9.38
CA ALA A 189 -29.50 16.22 -8.66
C ALA A 189 -29.32 17.60 -9.32
N PHE A 190 -29.83 17.83 -10.54
CA PHE A 190 -29.78 19.16 -11.14
C PHE A 190 -30.58 20.17 -10.32
N ILE A 191 -30.01 21.35 -10.13
CA ILE A 191 -30.76 22.49 -9.58
C ILE A 191 -31.86 22.85 -10.61
N PRO A 192 -33.13 23.07 -10.18
CA PRO A 192 -34.24 23.22 -11.12
C PRO A 192 -34.05 24.29 -12.21
N ASP A 193 -33.50 25.46 -11.85
CA ASP A 193 -33.25 26.53 -12.81
C ASP A 193 -32.15 26.17 -13.81
N VAL A 194 -31.12 25.45 -13.35
CA VAL A 194 -30.05 24.93 -14.20
C VAL A 194 -30.61 23.92 -15.21
N LEU A 195 -31.45 23.00 -14.74
CA LEU A 195 -32.14 22.05 -15.61
C LEU A 195 -33.00 22.78 -16.65
N ASN A 196 -33.76 23.79 -16.23
CA ASN A 196 -34.60 24.57 -17.13
C ASN A 196 -33.82 25.31 -18.22
N VAL A 197 -32.62 25.83 -17.91
CA VAL A 197 -31.74 26.48 -18.89
C VAL A 197 -31.12 25.46 -19.84
N LEU A 198 -30.69 24.29 -19.34
CA LEU A 198 -29.91 23.34 -20.15
C LEU A 198 -30.76 22.31 -20.89
N LYS A 199 -32.00 22.03 -20.46
CA LYS A 199 -32.82 20.88 -20.93
C LYS A 199 -32.92 20.72 -22.45
N ASP A 200 -32.99 21.81 -23.20
CA ASP A 200 -33.22 21.80 -24.65
C ASP A 200 -31.92 22.00 -25.45
N GLY A 201 -30.78 22.21 -24.79
CA GLY A 201 -29.53 22.53 -25.47
C GLY A 201 -29.53 23.87 -26.22
N GLN A 202 -30.53 24.72 -25.99
CA GLN A 202 -30.67 26.05 -26.60
C GLN A 202 -30.53 27.13 -25.52
N PHE A 203 -29.29 27.40 -25.12
CA PHE A 203 -28.96 28.41 -24.10
C PHE A 203 -27.87 29.36 -24.61
N SER A 204 -27.94 30.63 -24.21
CA SER A 204 -26.91 31.64 -24.42
C SER A 204 -25.92 31.70 -23.26
N LEU A 205 -24.81 32.42 -23.44
CA LEU A 205 -23.91 32.73 -22.33
C LEU A 205 -24.64 33.51 -21.22
N LYS A 206 -25.51 34.44 -21.60
CA LYS A 206 -26.35 35.21 -20.68
C LYS A 206 -27.27 34.31 -19.86
N ASN A 207 -27.89 33.29 -20.47
CA ASN A 207 -28.73 32.35 -19.71
C ASN A 207 -27.92 31.62 -18.62
N ILE A 208 -26.65 31.30 -18.86
CA ILE A 208 -25.77 30.72 -17.84
C ILE A 208 -25.43 31.77 -16.78
N LEU A 209 -25.03 32.98 -17.19
CA LEU A 209 -24.65 34.05 -16.25
C LEU A 209 -25.83 34.55 -15.40
N ASP A 210 -27.07 34.44 -15.88
CA ASP A 210 -28.25 34.83 -15.12
C ASP A 210 -28.67 33.76 -14.07
N LEU A 211 -28.00 32.59 -14.03
CA LEU A 211 -28.21 31.59 -12.97
C LEU A 211 -27.73 32.08 -11.61
N ARG A 212 -28.27 31.48 -10.53
CA ARG A 212 -27.84 31.79 -9.16
C ARG A 212 -26.34 31.52 -9.02
N HIS A 213 -25.61 32.56 -8.65
CA HIS A 213 -24.20 32.46 -8.30
C HIS A 213 -24.04 31.87 -6.91
N LEU A 214 -22.89 31.24 -6.68
CA LEU A 214 -22.53 30.81 -5.34
C LEU A 214 -22.41 32.03 -4.41
N SER A 215 -22.96 31.88 -3.21
CA SER A 215 -23.00 32.90 -2.17
C SER A 215 -22.54 32.31 -0.82
N PRO A 216 -22.16 33.14 0.17
CA PRO A 216 -21.69 32.67 1.47
C PRO A 216 -22.68 31.81 2.26
N ASP A 217 -23.99 31.95 1.98
CA ASP A 217 -25.09 31.19 2.58
C ASP A 217 -25.37 29.85 1.86
N TRP A 218 -24.58 29.49 0.85
CA TRP A 218 -24.75 28.20 0.18
C TRP A 218 -24.41 27.04 1.13
N PRO A 219 -25.24 25.99 1.22
CA PRO A 219 -25.02 24.91 2.17
C PRO A 219 -23.79 24.07 1.83
N ASP A 220 -23.08 23.62 2.87
CA ASP A 220 -21.99 22.64 2.76
C ASP A 220 -22.57 21.26 2.46
N ARG A 221 -22.63 20.93 1.18
CA ARG A 221 -23.05 19.62 0.67
C ARG A 221 -22.36 19.34 -0.66
N PRO A 222 -22.24 18.07 -1.09
CA PRO A 222 -21.60 17.75 -2.35
C PRO A 222 -22.28 18.49 -3.52
N THR A 223 -21.50 19.33 -4.20
CA THR A 223 -21.97 20.25 -5.23
C THR A 223 -21.04 20.18 -6.44
N ILE A 224 -21.63 20.02 -7.63
CA ILE A 224 -20.93 20.24 -8.91
C ILE A 224 -21.14 21.70 -9.31
N TYR A 225 -20.07 22.41 -9.64
CA TYR A 225 -20.11 23.82 -10.00
C TYR A 225 -19.39 24.08 -11.34
N LEU A 226 -19.81 25.16 -12.00
CA LEU A 226 -19.15 25.74 -13.17
C LEU A 226 -18.46 27.05 -12.77
N ARG A 227 -17.19 27.18 -13.10
CA ARG A 227 -16.49 28.47 -13.16
C ARG A 227 -16.59 29.03 -14.56
N VAL A 228 -16.97 30.29 -14.66
CA VAL A 228 -17.05 31.02 -15.92
C VAL A 228 -16.12 32.24 -15.85
N TYR A 229 -15.24 32.36 -16.84
CA TYR A 229 -14.29 33.46 -16.99
C TYR A 229 -14.67 34.26 -18.24
N THR A 230 -15.15 35.49 -18.06
CA THR A 230 -15.57 36.40 -19.14
C THR A 230 -14.60 37.58 -19.26
N HIS A 231 -14.71 38.36 -20.34
CA HIS A 231 -13.89 39.55 -20.59
C HIS A 231 -12.37 39.35 -20.36
N PRO A 232 -11.75 38.29 -20.92
CA PRO A 232 -10.33 38.10 -20.69
C PRO A 232 -9.52 39.19 -21.41
N ARG A 233 -8.38 39.59 -20.85
CA ARG A 233 -7.48 40.61 -21.41
C ARG A 233 -6.97 40.31 -22.82
N ASP A 234 -7.03 39.06 -23.28
CA ASP A 234 -6.67 38.64 -24.65
C ASP A 234 -7.86 38.63 -25.63
N GLN A 235 -9.05 39.09 -25.22
CA GLN A 235 -10.20 39.29 -26.10
C GLN A 235 -10.07 40.62 -26.87
N PRO A 236 -10.34 40.64 -28.20
CA PRO A 236 -10.33 41.89 -28.97
C PRO A 236 -11.38 42.89 -28.47
N ASN A 237 -11.03 44.18 -28.42
CA ASN A 237 -11.93 45.24 -27.96
C ASN A 237 -13.27 45.25 -28.71
N GLY A 238 -14.38 45.41 -27.99
CA GLY A 238 -15.73 45.51 -28.56
C GLY A 238 -16.35 44.19 -29.05
N THR A 239 -15.71 43.05 -28.80
CA THR A 239 -16.19 41.73 -29.28
C THR A 239 -16.96 40.91 -28.25
N TYR A 240 -17.05 41.37 -26.99
CA TYR A 240 -17.85 40.66 -25.99
C TYR A 240 -19.34 40.74 -26.32
N ARG A 241 -19.95 39.57 -26.36
CA ARG A 241 -21.38 39.34 -26.53
C ARG A 241 -21.73 38.17 -25.63
N ASP A 242 -22.98 38.10 -25.19
CA ASP A 242 -23.47 37.00 -24.36
C ASP A 242 -24.90 36.58 -24.72
N ALA A 243 -25.53 37.23 -25.68
CA ALA A 243 -26.94 37.07 -26.00
C ALA A 243 -27.28 35.75 -26.71
N SER A 244 -26.29 35.07 -27.29
CA SER A 244 -26.49 33.85 -28.08
C SER A 244 -25.57 32.71 -27.65
N GLN A 245 -25.88 31.49 -28.11
CA GLN A 245 -25.04 30.32 -27.87
C GLN A 245 -23.66 30.42 -28.57
N ALA A 246 -23.60 31.12 -29.71
CA ALA A 246 -22.37 31.34 -30.46
C ALA A 246 -21.35 32.18 -29.69
N ASP A 247 -21.82 32.92 -28.68
CA ASP A 247 -20.99 33.74 -27.81
C ASP A 247 -20.22 32.91 -26.76
N ILE A 248 -20.60 31.64 -26.55
CA ILE A 248 -19.82 30.65 -25.80
C ILE A 248 -18.67 30.14 -26.69
N ASN A 249 -17.71 31.03 -26.90
CA ASN A 249 -16.58 30.86 -27.80
C ASN A 249 -15.23 30.75 -27.05
N HIS A 250 -14.14 30.66 -27.80
CA HIS A 250 -12.79 30.42 -27.27
C HIS A 250 -12.21 31.56 -26.41
N HIS A 251 -12.93 32.67 -26.24
CA HIS A 251 -12.61 33.73 -25.27
C HIS A 251 -13.34 33.54 -23.93
N VAL A 252 -14.30 32.64 -23.82
CA VAL A 252 -15.02 32.37 -22.56
C VAL A 252 -14.43 31.12 -21.92
N GLY A 253 -13.83 31.26 -20.74
CA GLY A 253 -13.20 30.16 -20.01
C GLY A 253 -14.21 29.37 -19.19
N PHE A 254 -14.32 28.06 -19.39
CA PHE A 254 -15.21 27.17 -18.60
C PHE A 254 -14.41 26.09 -17.87
N TYR A 255 -14.63 25.96 -16.57
CA TYR A 255 -14.09 24.89 -15.73
C TYR A 255 -15.21 24.28 -14.88
N VAL A 256 -15.35 22.96 -14.89
CA VAL A 256 -16.27 22.24 -13.99
C VAL A 256 -15.47 21.64 -12.84
N GLY A 257 -16.00 21.71 -11.62
CA GLY A 257 -15.41 21.07 -10.45
C GLY A 257 -16.45 20.57 -9.46
N LYS A 258 -16.01 19.79 -8.47
CA LYS A 258 -16.79 19.37 -7.31
C LYS A 258 -16.26 19.93 -5.98
N SER A 259 -17.13 20.07 -4.97
CA SER A 259 -16.74 20.35 -3.57
C SER A 259 -17.85 19.94 -2.61
N ILE A 260 -17.49 19.56 -1.37
CA ILE A 260 -18.44 19.45 -0.24
C ILE A 260 -18.60 20.77 0.50
N ASN A 261 -17.63 21.68 0.40
CA ASN A 261 -17.70 23.05 0.91
C ASN A 261 -17.46 24.02 -0.26
N PRO A 262 -18.52 24.36 -1.03
CA PRO A 262 -18.37 25.12 -2.26
C PRO A 262 -17.94 26.57 -2.00
N TRP A 263 -18.36 27.17 -0.88
CA TRP A 263 -17.98 28.55 -0.55
C TRP A 263 -16.50 28.67 -0.21
N TYR A 264 -15.98 27.78 0.64
CA TYR A 264 -14.54 27.72 0.90
C TYR A 264 -13.76 27.46 -0.40
N ARG A 265 -14.25 26.57 -1.26
CA ARG A 265 -13.61 26.30 -2.56
C ARG A 265 -13.62 27.53 -3.49
N HIS A 266 -14.66 28.35 -3.45
CA HIS A 266 -14.69 29.63 -4.17
C HIS A 266 -13.59 30.58 -3.69
N LEU A 267 -13.41 30.72 -2.38
CA LEU A 267 -12.35 31.53 -1.78
C LEU A 267 -10.96 31.01 -2.16
N GLN A 268 -10.76 29.68 -2.12
CA GLN A 268 -9.50 29.05 -2.56
C GLN A 268 -9.18 29.37 -4.02
N HIS A 269 -10.17 29.28 -4.92
CA HIS A 269 -9.97 29.65 -6.33
C HIS A 269 -9.62 31.14 -6.49
N GLY A 270 -10.24 32.02 -5.70
CA GLY A 270 -9.91 33.45 -5.65
C GLY A 270 -8.45 33.67 -5.24
N TYR A 271 -8.06 33.10 -4.10
CA TYR A 271 -6.69 33.19 -3.58
C TYR A 271 -5.64 32.64 -4.56
N ALA A 272 -5.87 31.43 -5.10
CA ALA A 272 -4.95 30.81 -6.04
C ALA A 272 -4.79 31.62 -7.33
N THR A 273 -5.87 32.24 -7.83
CA THR A 273 -5.81 33.09 -9.02
C THR A 273 -5.04 34.38 -8.76
N ASP A 274 -5.12 34.94 -7.55
CA ASP A 274 -4.50 36.22 -7.19
C ASP A 274 -3.03 36.07 -6.71
N SER A 275 -2.62 34.88 -6.27
CA SER A 275 -1.24 34.61 -5.80
C SER A 275 -0.25 34.35 -6.96
N GLU A 276 0.94 34.96 -6.91
CA GLU A 276 2.06 34.67 -7.85
C GLU A 276 3.00 33.54 -7.35
N ALA A 277 2.66 32.85 -6.27
CA ALA A 277 3.49 31.81 -5.68
C ALA A 277 3.70 30.60 -6.62
N ARG A 278 4.86 29.93 -6.52
CA ARG A 278 5.33 28.84 -7.42
C ARG A 278 4.43 27.59 -7.55
N GLY A 279 3.27 27.54 -6.89
CA GLY A 279 2.23 26.50 -7.06
C GLY A 279 0.99 26.94 -7.87
N SER A 280 0.81 28.24 -8.14
CA SER A 280 -0.37 28.80 -8.84
C SER A 280 -0.24 28.83 -10.37
N GLY A 281 0.84 28.25 -10.92
CA GLY A 281 1.11 28.15 -12.36
C GLY A 281 0.36 27.02 -13.09
N GLY A 282 -0.19 26.05 -12.35
CA GLY A 282 -0.88 24.88 -12.91
C GLY A 282 -2.40 25.07 -13.08
N GLY A 283 -3.02 24.24 -13.93
CA GLY A 283 -4.48 24.15 -14.07
C GLY A 283 -5.13 25.32 -14.82
N HIS A 284 -6.29 25.77 -14.35
CA HIS A 284 -7.10 26.78 -15.03
C HIS A 284 -6.82 28.22 -14.61
N TYR A 285 -6.00 28.43 -13.58
CA TYR A 285 -5.67 29.75 -13.04
C TYR A 285 -5.01 30.70 -14.05
N PRO A 286 -4.13 30.24 -14.98
CA PRO A 286 -3.61 31.11 -16.04
C PRO A 286 -4.70 31.69 -16.95
N ILE A 287 -5.81 30.96 -17.15
CA ILE A 287 -6.97 31.45 -17.92
C ILE A 287 -7.78 32.41 -17.05
N ALA A 288 -8.07 32.04 -15.79
CA ALA A 288 -8.82 32.87 -14.86
C ALA A 288 -8.16 34.24 -14.60
N ARG A 289 -6.82 34.30 -14.55
CA ARG A 289 -6.04 35.55 -14.38
C ARG A 289 -6.23 36.55 -15.52
N LYS A 290 -6.72 36.12 -16.68
CA LYS A 290 -7.02 37.02 -17.79
C LYS A 290 -8.28 37.83 -17.56
N SER A 291 -9.21 37.34 -16.74
CA SER A 291 -10.44 38.03 -16.36
C SER A 291 -10.27 38.80 -15.05
N GLN A 292 -10.97 39.93 -14.92
CA GLN A 292 -11.09 40.65 -13.64
C GLN A 292 -11.98 39.89 -12.64
N LYS A 293 -11.91 40.21 -11.34
CA LYS A 293 -12.57 39.42 -10.28
C LYS A 293 -14.09 39.35 -10.47
N GLU A 294 -14.71 40.46 -10.84
CA GLU A 294 -16.13 40.60 -11.18
C GLU A 294 -16.58 39.76 -12.38
N HIS A 295 -15.62 39.28 -13.18
CA HIS A 295 -15.83 38.43 -14.37
C HIS A 295 -15.40 36.97 -14.14
N ARG A 296 -15.22 36.56 -12.86
CA ARG A 296 -14.88 35.20 -12.44
C ARG A 296 -16.03 34.58 -11.65
N HIS A 297 -17.02 34.08 -12.37
CA HIS A 297 -18.25 33.55 -11.79
C HIS A 297 -18.06 32.13 -11.27
N MET A 298 -18.76 31.74 -10.20
CA MET A 298 -18.95 30.34 -9.81
C MET A 298 -20.45 30.08 -9.68
N ILE A 299 -20.94 29.10 -10.43
CA ILE A 299 -22.36 28.78 -10.59
C ILE A 299 -22.56 27.32 -10.19
N PRO A 300 -23.27 27.03 -9.08
CA PRO A 300 -23.68 25.68 -8.74
C PRO A 300 -24.57 25.08 -9.83
N LEU A 301 -24.32 23.83 -10.22
CA LEU A 301 -25.03 23.12 -11.29
C LEU A 301 -25.91 22.00 -10.73
N MET A 302 -25.33 21.21 -9.82
CA MET A 302 -25.97 20.04 -9.23
C MET A 302 -25.63 19.98 -7.75
N THR A 303 -26.58 19.50 -6.94
CA THR A 303 -26.42 19.33 -5.49
C THR A 303 -26.92 17.96 -5.06
N PHE A 304 -26.20 17.36 -4.12
CA PHE A 304 -26.46 16.02 -3.63
C PHE A 304 -26.56 16.01 -2.10
N ASP A 305 -27.12 14.94 -1.56
CA ASP A 305 -27.11 14.67 -0.12
C ASP A 305 -25.73 14.16 0.31
N GLU A 306 -25.34 14.40 1.57
CA GLU A 306 -24.02 14.01 2.13
C GLU A 306 -23.70 12.51 1.98
N GLY A 307 -24.73 11.66 2.05
CA GLY A 307 -24.59 10.20 1.89
C GLY A 307 -24.51 9.70 0.45
N THR A 308 -24.50 10.59 -0.55
CA THR A 308 -24.48 10.19 -1.95
C THR A 308 -23.18 9.45 -2.29
N PRO A 309 -23.25 8.24 -2.88
CA PRO A 309 -22.06 7.49 -3.26
C PRO A 309 -21.11 8.27 -4.18
N ARG A 310 -19.80 8.15 -3.92
CA ARG A 310 -18.76 8.89 -4.66
C ARG A 310 -18.77 8.65 -6.17
N HIS A 311 -19.08 7.43 -6.61
CA HIS A 311 -19.13 7.11 -8.05
C HIS A 311 -20.20 7.93 -8.77
N ILE A 312 -21.33 8.23 -8.12
CA ILE A 312 -22.39 9.10 -8.69
C ILE A 312 -21.87 10.54 -8.84
N ILE A 313 -21.13 11.05 -7.85
CA ILE A 313 -20.53 12.39 -7.92
C ILE A 313 -19.48 12.47 -9.05
N LYS A 314 -18.66 11.43 -9.24
CA LYS A 314 -17.71 11.33 -10.37
C LYS A 314 -18.42 11.32 -11.71
N MET A 315 -19.50 10.52 -11.82
CA MET A 315 -20.34 10.51 -13.02
C MET A 315 -20.96 11.90 -13.28
N ALA A 316 -21.39 12.61 -12.24
CA ALA A 316 -21.99 13.95 -12.35
C ALA A 316 -20.98 14.98 -12.89
N GLU A 317 -19.81 15.04 -12.27
CA GLU A 317 -18.74 15.93 -12.70
C GLU A 317 -18.29 15.63 -14.13
N GLN A 318 -18.09 14.34 -14.46
CA GLN A 318 -17.73 13.94 -15.82
C GLN A 318 -18.80 14.33 -16.85
N THR A 319 -20.07 14.14 -16.49
CA THR A 319 -21.21 14.52 -17.33
C THR A 319 -21.14 16.00 -17.65
N MET A 320 -20.97 16.86 -16.64
CA MET A 320 -20.92 18.31 -16.84
C MET A 320 -19.68 18.78 -17.60
N ILE A 321 -18.52 18.13 -17.42
CA ILE A 321 -17.32 18.39 -18.24
C ILE A 321 -17.61 18.15 -19.73
N ILE A 322 -18.33 17.09 -20.06
CA ILE A 322 -18.67 16.72 -21.44
C ILE A 322 -19.77 17.64 -21.99
N VAL A 323 -20.87 17.83 -21.24
CA VAL A 323 -22.03 18.67 -21.60
C VAL A 323 -21.61 20.09 -21.92
N LEU A 324 -20.70 20.66 -21.11
CA LEU A 324 -20.22 22.04 -21.24
C LEU A 324 -18.88 22.16 -21.98
N ARG A 325 -18.34 21.05 -22.49
CA ARG A 325 -17.08 20.97 -23.24
C ARG A 325 -15.91 21.69 -22.56
N THR A 326 -15.68 21.38 -21.30
CA THR A 326 -14.68 22.08 -20.49
C THR A 326 -13.28 21.49 -20.54
N TYR A 327 -13.01 20.46 -21.36
CA TYR A 327 -11.65 19.97 -21.56
C TYR A 327 -10.75 21.01 -22.23
N HIS A 328 -9.53 21.16 -21.71
CA HIS A 328 -8.53 22.06 -22.25
C HIS A 328 -8.02 21.59 -23.62
N ASN A 329 -7.76 22.53 -24.52
CA ASN A 329 -7.35 22.25 -25.91
C ASN A 329 -6.05 21.43 -26.02
N ALA A 330 -5.17 21.49 -25.02
CA ALA A 330 -3.95 20.70 -24.99
C ALA A 330 -4.22 19.18 -24.91
N CYS A 331 -5.39 18.77 -24.42
CA CYS A 331 -5.81 17.37 -24.38
C CYS A 331 -6.08 16.78 -25.78
N PHE A 332 -6.31 17.64 -26.77
CA PHE A 332 -6.70 17.25 -28.13
C PHE A 332 -5.61 17.49 -29.18
N GLN A 333 -4.38 17.79 -28.74
CA GLN A 333 -3.23 17.81 -29.63
C GLN A 333 -2.85 16.37 -30.03
N PRO A 334 -2.19 16.18 -31.20
CA PRO A 334 -1.66 14.87 -31.57
C PRO A 334 -0.81 14.27 -30.45
N VAL A 335 -1.06 13.01 -30.12
CA VAL A 335 -0.31 12.29 -29.09
C VAL A 335 1.01 11.80 -29.69
N ASP A 336 2.12 12.20 -29.09
CA ASP A 336 3.43 11.61 -29.39
C ASP A 336 3.60 10.34 -28.53
N MET A 337 3.40 9.18 -29.16
CA MET A 337 3.49 7.89 -28.49
C MET A 337 4.93 7.53 -28.05
N ASN A 338 5.94 8.28 -28.50
CA ASN A 338 7.33 8.10 -28.07
C ASN A 338 7.71 9.01 -26.88
N SER A 339 6.78 9.85 -26.41
CA SER A 339 6.98 10.74 -25.28
C SER A 339 6.61 10.02 -23.98
N GLU A 340 7.54 9.90 -23.05
CA GLU A 340 7.28 9.44 -21.68
C GLU A 340 6.59 10.60 -20.90
N GLY A 341 5.45 10.34 -20.24
CA GLY A 341 4.76 11.42 -19.52
C GLY A 341 3.29 11.20 -19.12
N SER A 342 2.90 11.79 -17.98
CA SER A 342 1.52 11.93 -17.50
C SER A 342 0.56 12.60 -18.51
N TRP A 343 1.13 13.41 -19.40
CA TRP A 343 0.44 14.15 -20.44
C TRP A 343 -0.17 13.26 -21.53
N VAL A 344 0.51 12.18 -21.93
CA VAL A 344 0.03 11.25 -22.96
C VAL A 344 -1.23 10.54 -22.47
N GLN A 345 -1.19 10.00 -21.25
CA GLN A 345 -2.34 9.32 -20.63
C GLN A 345 -3.55 10.25 -20.46
N MET A 346 -3.31 11.48 -20.04
CA MET A 346 -4.35 12.51 -19.94
C MET A 346 -4.98 12.82 -21.30
N GLN A 347 -4.16 13.00 -22.36
CA GLN A 347 -4.65 13.22 -23.72
C GLN A 347 -5.46 12.03 -24.23
N CYS A 348 -4.96 10.80 -24.08
CA CYS A 348 -5.66 9.60 -24.50
C CYS A 348 -7.02 9.45 -23.82
N LYS A 349 -7.10 9.68 -22.50
CA LYS A 349 -8.36 9.65 -21.73
C LYS A 349 -9.36 10.69 -22.24
N ALA A 350 -8.94 11.95 -22.37
CA ALA A 350 -9.80 13.02 -22.84
C ALA A 350 -10.27 12.80 -24.29
N GLN A 351 -9.38 12.32 -25.17
CA GLN A 351 -9.70 11.98 -26.57
C GLN A 351 -10.67 10.80 -26.66
N PHE A 352 -10.48 9.76 -25.84
CA PHE A 352 -11.41 8.64 -25.75
C PHE A 352 -12.80 9.09 -25.29
N LEU A 353 -12.90 9.81 -24.17
CA LEU A 353 -14.18 10.33 -23.68
C LEU A 353 -14.84 11.27 -24.71
N HIS A 354 -14.02 12.06 -25.42
CA HIS A 354 -14.50 12.90 -26.49
C HIS A 354 -15.05 12.07 -27.66
N SER A 355 -14.40 10.97 -28.03
CA SER A 355 -14.87 10.06 -29.09
C SER A 355 -16.24 9.46 -28.77
N ILE A 356 -16.46 9.05 -27.51
CA ILE A 356 -17.75 8.55 -27.03
C ILE A 356 -18.79 9.66 -27.01
N SER A 357 -18.45 10.86 -26.50
CA SER A 357 -19.38 11.98 -26.46
C SER A 357 -19.81 12.46 -27.86
N ARG A 358 -18.96 12.35 -28.88
CA ARG A 358 -19.32 12.69 -30.27
C ARG A 358 -20.49 11.86 -30.78
N PHE A 359 -20.57 10.59 -30.40
CA PHE A 359 -21.70 9.74 -30.72
C PHE A 359 -22.98 10.25 -30.06
N ALA A 360 -22.95 10.50 -28.74
CA ALA A 360 -24.10 11.03 -28.00
C ALA A 360 -24.56 12.40 -28.55
N VAL A 361 -23.63 13.30 -28.88
CA VAL A 361 -23.91 14.61 -29.49
C VAL A 361 -24.65 14.43 -30.82
N SER A 362 -24.15 13.56 -31.71
CA SER A 362 -24.78 13.30 -33.00
C SER A 362 -26.15 12.63 -32.86
N ALA A 363 -26.32 11.73 -31.89
CA ALA A 363 -27.56 10.99 -31.68
C ALA A 363 -28.69 11.87 -31.12
N THR A 364 -28.38 12.87 -30.29
CA THR A 364 -29.40 13.67 -29.58
C THR A 364 -29.52 15.10 -30.07
N GLY A 365 -28.57 15.58 -30.88
CA GLY A 365 -28.53 16.96 -31.34
C GLY A 365 -28.03 17.95 -30.28
N TRP A 366 -27.28 17.49 -29.26
CA TRP A 366 -26.70 18.36 -28.25
C TRP A 366 -25.82 19.47 -28.89
N PRO A 367 -25.85 20.72 -28.41
CA PRO A 367 -25.11 21.83 -29.00
C PRO A 367 -23.59 21.64 -28.98
N LYS A 368 -22.92 22.12 -30.03
CA LYS A 368 -21.45 22.13 -30.17
C LYS A 368 -20.85 23.48 -29.79
N ILE A 369 -21.03 23.90 -28.53
CA ILE A 369 -20.37 25.10 -27.99
C ILE A 369 -18.84 24.99 -28.07
N LYS A 370 -18.12 26.11 -28.04
CA LYS A 370 -16.65 26.12 -28.16
C LYS A 370 -15.99 27.02 -27.11
N PRO A 371 -16.26 26.83 -25.80
CA PRO A 371 -15.56 27.59 -24.77
C PRO A 371 -14.07 27.28 -24.80
N ARG A 372 -13.28 28.13 -24.14
CA ARG A 372 -11.92 27.78 -23.73
C ARG A 372 -12.02 26.85 -22.52
N GLY A 373 -11.97 25.55 -22.77
CA GLY A 373 -11.99 24.55 -21.71
C GLY A 373 -10.76 24.64 -20.80
N CYS A 374 -10.95 24.31 -19.54
CA CYS A 374 -9.99 24.47 -18.45
C CYS A 374 -9.74 23.19 -17.64
N ASN A 375 -10.53 22.13 -17.82
CA ASN A 375 -10.32 20.83 -17.21
C ASN A 375 -9.22 20.07 -17.96
N MET A 376 -8.27 19.52 -17.22
CA MET A 376 -7.16 18.72 -17.76
C MET A 376 -7.37 17.22 -17.47
N SER A 377 -7.88 16.91 -16.28
CA SER A 377 -8.17 15.55 -15.82
C SER A 377 -9.62 15.15 -16.06
N SER A 378 -9.90 13.86 -15.83
CA SER A 378 -11.22 13.26 -15.92
C SER A 378 -11.56 12.61 -14.58
N PRO A 379 -12.66 12.99 -13.91
CA PRO A 379 -13.04 12.43 -12.63
C PRO A 379 -13.42 10.94 -12.68
N MET A 380 -13.73 10.41 -13.87
CA MET A 380 -13.90 8.97 -14.10
C MET A 380 -12.64 8.15 -13.83
N PHE A 381 -11.47 8.76 -14.04
CA PHE A 381 -10.16 8.12 -13.91
C PHE A 381 -9.32 8.79 -12.81
N GLU A 382 -9.89 9.78 -12.12
CA GLU A 382 -9.34 10.33 -10.89
C GLU A 382 -9.49 9.26 -9.82
N ASN A 383 -8.36 8.65 -9.56
CA ASN A 383 -8.06 8.01 -8.31
C ASN A 383 -8.20 9.07 -7.22
N ASP A 384 -9.08 8.88 -6.22
CA ASP A 384 -9.32 9.80 -5.09
C ASP A 384 -8.04 10.01 -4.27
N THR A 385 -6.95 10.57 -4.79
CA THR A 385 -5.57 10.35 -4.25
C THR A 385 -5.25 8.86 -3.93
N ALA A 386 -6.11 7.91 -4.33
CA ALA A 386 -6.25 6.57 -3.72
C ALA A 386 -6.17 5.40 -4.70
N GLY A 387 -6.43 5.59 -5.98
CA GLY A 387 -6.40 4.48 -6.95
C GLY A 387 -5.02 4.14 -7.54
N ARG A 388 -3.93 4.70 -7.00
CA ARG A 388 -2.61 4.02 -7.02
C ARG A 388 -2.16 3.55 -5.63
N ASN A 389 -3.04 3.66 -4.63
CA ASN A 389 -2.80 3.14 -3.29
C ASN A 389 -3.45 1.76 -3.15
N TYR A 390 -3.43 0.95 -4.20
CA TYR A 390 -3.74 -0.45 -4.02
C TYR A 390 -2.68 -1.06 -3.12
N PHE A 391 -3.15 -1.70 -2.06
CA PHE A 391 -2.32 -2.61 -1.30
C PHE A 391 -2.36 -3.96 -2.01
N ASP A 392 -1.31 -4.21 -2.78
CA ASP A 392 -1.16 -5.43 -3.56
C ASP A 392 -0.67 -6.53 -2.62
N CYS A 393 -1.54 -7.52 -2.40
CA CYS A 393 -1.29 -8.68 -1.56
C CYS A 393 -0.87 -9.87 -2.42
N PHE A 394 0.32 -10.39 -2.13
CA PHE A 394 0.95 -11.52 -2.79
C PHE A 394 1.18 -12.63 -1.76
N PRO A 395 0.21 -13.54 -1.60
CA PRO A 395 0.42 -14.72 -0.77
C PRO A 395 1.50 -15.59 -1.39
N MET A 396 2.43 -16.09 -0.58
CA MET A 396 3.27 -17.19 -1.01
C MET A 396 2.42 -18.44 -1.20
N VAL A 397 2.71 -19.23 -2.24
CA VAL A 397 2.05 -20.51 -2.47
C VAL A 397 2.59 -21.50 -1.42
N PRO A 398 1.75 -22.03 -0.51
CA PRO A 398 2.23 -22.96 0.51
C PRO A 398 2.60 -24.30 -0.15
N GLY A 399 3.88 -24.63 -0.14
CA GLY A 399 4.28 -26.03 -0.08
C GLY A 399 3.77 -26.61 1.24
N LYS A 400 3.24 -27.83 1.25
CA LYS A 400 2.58 -28.46 2.42
C LYS A 400 3.48 -28.74 3.65
N ALA A 401 4.49 -27.92 3.95
CA ALA A 401 5.14 -27.84 5.27
C ALA A 401 4.21 -27.21 6.34
N SER A 402 3.03 -26.73 5.94
CA SER A 402 2.01 -26.10 6.77
C SER A 402 1.17 -27.04 7.65
N ALA A 403 1.66 -28.25 7.95
CA ALA A 403 1.12 -29.03 9.07
C ALA A 403 1.70 -28.45 10.38
N PRO A 404 0.90 -28.29 11.45
CA PRO A 404 1.40 -27.80 12.73
C PRO A 404 2.58 -28.66 13.21
N GLY A 405 3.80 -28.12 13.19
CA GLY A 405 5.01 -28.75 13.73
C GLY A 405 6.17 -29.05 12.77
N ASP A 406 6.08 -28.79 11.45
CA ASP A 406 7.23 -28.94 10.54
C ASP A 406 7.94 -27.59 10.33
N VAL A 407 9.11 -27.43 10.97
CA VAL A 407 9.88 -26.17 11.09
C VAL A 407 10.71 -25.86 9.83
N SER A 408 10.60 -26.66 8.76
CA SER A 408 11.58 -26.66 7.68
C SER A 408 11.38 -25.59 6.59
N ALA A 409 10.23 -24.93 6.50
CA ALA A 409 10.01 -23.77 5.63
C ALA A 409 8.85 -22.87 6.14
N ARG A 410 9.16 -21.67 6.64
CA ARG A 410 8.17 -20.65 6.99
C ARG A 410 7.74 -19.88 5.74
N THR A 411 6.46 -19.55 5.60
CA THR A 411 5.93 -18.73 4.49
C THR A 411 5.51 -17.35 5.00
N PHE A 412 5.38 -16.41 4.07
CA PHE A 412 4.91 -15.06 4.33
C PHE A 412 3.96 -14.58 3.23
N THR A 413 3.21 -13.55 3.54
CA THR A 413 2.42 -12.79 2.57
C THR A 413 3.06 -11.42 2.37
N THR A 414 3.36 -11.07 1.12
CA THR A 414 3.91 -9.76 0.79
C THR A 414 2.79 -8.77 0.52
N TYR A 415 2.87 -7.59 1.12
CA TYR A 415 1.99 -6.46 0.82
C TYR A 415 2.81 -5.33 0.25
N ARG A 416 2.42 -4.79 -0.91
CA ARG A 416 3.15 -3.74 -1.60
C ARG A 416 2.23 -2.55 -1.86
N VAL A 417 2.71 -1.35 -1.58
CA VAL A 417 1.98 -0.10 -1.87
C VAL A 417 2.92 0.96 -2.44
N ARG A 418 2.52 1.61 -3.52
CA ARG A 418 3.32 2.68 -4.13
C ARG A 418 3.33 3.91 -3.24
N LYS A 419 4.49 4.52 -3.05
CA LYS A 419 4.69 5.72 -2.24
C LYS A 419 5.67 6.66 -2.93
N THR A 420 5.29 7.94 -2.99
CA THR A 420 6.23 9.02 -3.29
C THR A 420 7.22 9.15 -2.14
N LEU A 421 8.48 9.32 -2.47
CA LEU A 421 9.50 9.59 -1.47
C LEU A 421 9.70 11.10 -1.36
N HIS A 422 9.29 11.66 -0.22
CA HIS A 422 9.65 13.03 0.12
C HIS A 422 11.07 13.07 0.70
N THR A 423 11.74 14.22 0.64
CA THR A 423 13.12 14.45 1.10
C THR A 423 13.38 14.21 2.61
N LEU A 424 12.38 13.75 3.38
CA LEU A 424 12.39 13.73 4.85
C LEU A 424 12.85 12.42 5.51
N ASN A 425 13.44 11.45 4.79
CA ASN A 425 13.83 10.13 5.34
C ASN A 425 12.68 9.33 6.02
N VAL A 426 11.43 9.76 5.83
CA VAL A 426 10.23 9.18 6.43
C VAL A 426 9.16 8.98 5.37
N ILE A 427 8.58 7.79 5.32
CA ILE A 427 7.50 7.41 4.41
C ILE A 427 6.21 7.24 5.23
N PRO A 428 5.17 8.07 5.00
CA PRO A 428 3.94 7.97 5.76
C PRO A 428 2.99 6.91 5.20
N LEU A 429 2.34 6.19 6.11
CA LEU A 429 1.17 5.36 5.85
C LEU A 429 -0.01 5.83 6.71
N ARG A 430 -1.10 6.23 6.07
CA ARG A 430 -2.36 6.59 6.74
C ARG A 430 -3.22 5.33 6.91
N LEU A 431 -3.63 5.07 8.14
CA LEU A 431 -4.65 4.11 8.52
C LEU A 431 -5.93 4.89 8.89
N VAL A 432 -7.10 4.35 8.59
CA VAL A 432 -8.39 4.96 8.94
C VAL A 432 -9.25 3.91 9.62
N ASN A 433 -9.82 4.23 10.77
CA ASN A 433 -10.73 3.32 11.47
C ASN A 433 -12.18 3.46 10.99
N GLU A 434 -13.07 2.61 11.50
CA GLU A 434 -14.51 2.62 11.20
C GLU A 434 -15.21 3.97 11.52
N GLN A 435 -14.63 4.76 12.42
CA GLN A 435 -15.13 6.08 12.82
C GLN A 435 -14.57 7.23 11.97
N GLY A 436 -13.77 6.92 10.94
CA GLY A 436 -13.10 7.92 10.11
C GLY A 436 -11.86 8.58 10.76
N THR A 437 -11.45 8.14 11.94
CA THR A 437 -10.26 8.64 12.63
C THR A 437 -9.01 8.16 11.90
N GLY A 438 -8.14 9.10 11.52
CA GLY A 438 -6.88 8.81 10.85
C GLY A 438 -5.73 8.57 11.84
N ARG A 439 -4.85 7.62 11.52
CA ARG A 439 -3.52 7.45 12.15
C ARG A 439 -2.46 7.46 11.07
N SER A 440 -1.48 8.36 11.19
CA SER A 440 -0.30 8.37 10.30
C SER A 440 0.86 7.63 10.95
N VAL A 441 1.40 6.62 10.27
CA VAL A 441 2.59 5.87 10.70
C VAL A 441 3.76 6.18 9.78
N GLY A 442 4.85 6.70 10.33
CA GLY A 442 6.07 6.98 9.58
C GLY A 442 7.04 5.79 9.60
N PHE A 443 7.45 5.34 8.42
CA PHE A 443 8.51 4.34 8.23
C PHE A 443 9.81 5.05 7.90
N ARG A 444 10.93 4.68 8.56
CA ARG A 444 12.20 5.41 8.47
C ARG A 444 13.35 4.51 8.07
N PHE A 445 14.29 5.07 7.34
CA PHE A 445 15.61 4.48 7.13
C PHE A 445 16.54 4.80 8.30
N HIS A 446 17.61 4.03 8.44
CA HIS A 446 18.66 4.33 9.41
C HIS A 446 19.39 5.64 9.05
N ARG A 447 19.79 6.42 10.05
CA ARG A 447 20.45 7.73 9.83
C ARG A 447 21.74 7.64 9.00
N ALA A 448 22.43 6.50 9.04
CA ALA A 448 23.65 6.28 8.28
C ALA A 448 23.41 6.18 6.76
N VAL A 449 22.17 5.90 6.32
CA VAL A 449 21.83 5.78 4.88
C VAL A 449 22.12 7.07 4.12
N SER A 450 21.92 8.24 4.73
CA SER A 450 22.22 9.52 4.07
C SER A 450 23.71 9.69 3.76
N GLN A 451 24.58 9.02 4.50
CA GLN A 451 26.04 9.10 4.37
C GLN A 451 26.64 8.03 3.46
N LEU A 452 25.85 7.05 3.00
CA LEU A 452 26.35 5.98 2.13
C LEU A 452 26.79 6.53 0.76
N PRO A 453 27.84 5.95 0.15
CA PRO A 453 28.11 6.13 -1.27
C PRO A 453 27.16 5.26 -2.12
N GLY A 454 26.86 5.69 -3.34
CA GLY A 454 26.02 4.93 -4.28
C GLY A 454 24.53 5.30 -4.23
N PRO A 455 23.66 4.51 -4.89
CA PRO A 455 22.26 4.84 -5.07
C PRO A 455 21.49 4.79 -3.76
N LYS A 456 20.69 5.83 -3.51
CA LYS A 456 19.90 5.96 -2.29
C LYS A 456 18.41 5.93 -2.63
N PRO A 457 17.57 5.48 -1.68
CA PRO A 457 16.13 5.65 -1.81
C PRO A 457 15.76 7.09 -2.15
N TYR A 458 16.41 8.08 -1.51
CA TYR A 458 16.14 9.52 -1.65
C TYR A 458 16.38 10.09 -3.04
N ASP A 459 17.10 9.36 -3.89
CA ASP A 459 17.36 9.77 -5.27
C ASP A 459 16.15 9.43 -6.17
N ALA A 460 15.27 8.53 -5.73
CA ALA A 460 14.09 8.12 -6.48
C ALA A 460 12.86 8.99 -6.18
N ARG A 461 12.11 9.33 -7.24
CA ARG A 461 10.85 10.07 -7.14
C ARG A 461 9.75 9.25 -6.45
N TYR A 462 9.72 7.96 -6.70
CA TYR A 462 8.75 7.04 -6.14
C TYR A 462 9.38 5.66 -5.94
N GLY A 463 8.64 4.83 -5.21
CA GLY A 463 8.99 3.45 -4.96
C GLY A 463 7.84 2.76 -4.23
N TYR A 464 8.14 1.64 -3.60
CA TYR A 464 7.16 0.79 -2.97
C TYR A 464 7.52 0.54 -1.51
N LEU A 465 6.57 0.81 -0.62
CA LEU A 465 6.63 0.30 0.74
C LEU A 465 6.16 -1.15 0.70
N VAL A 466 7.01 -2.06 1.17
CA VAL A 466 6.79 -3.50 1.13
C VAL A 466 6.79 -4.07 2.53
N PHE A 467 5.79 -4.88 2.84
CA PHE A 467 5.65 -5.62 4.09
C PHE A 467 5.74 -7.10 3.79
N GLU A 468 6.56 -7.85 4.50
CA GLU A 468 6.51 -9.32 4.50
C GLU A 468 5.98 -9.77 5.85
N VAL A 469 4.75 -10.32 5.87
CA VAL A 469 4.10 -10.79 7.11
C VAL A 469 4.17 -12.30 7.17
N MET A 470 4.75 -12.86 8.23
CA MET A 470 4.89 -14.31 8.40
C MET A 470 3.52 -14.96 8.63
N ASP A 471 3.20 -15.99 7.85
CA ASP A 471 1.90 -16.68 7.91
C ASP A 471 1.73 -17.50 9.22
N ASP A 472 2.84 -17.84 9.88
CA ASP A 472 2.84 -18.48 11.20
C ASP A 472 2.73 -17.49 12.37
N HIS A 473 2.72 -16.18 12.06
CA HIS A 473 2.73 -15.07 13.00
C HIS A 473 3.85 -15.12 14.05
N LYS A 474 4.94 -15.86 13.79
CA LYS A 474 6.15 -15.85 14.60
C LYS A 474 7.10 -14.73 14.18
N PRO A 475 8.01 -14.29 15.06
CA PRO A 475 8.93 -13.20 14.75
C PRO A 475 9.67 -13.39 13.41
N HIS A 476 9.71 -12.33 12.60
CA HIS A 476 10.50 -12.26 11.38
C HIS A 476 11.98 -12.01 11.74
N ASP A 477 12.91 -12.62 11.01
CA ASP A 477 14.35 -12.46 11.29
C ASP A 477 14.80 -10.99 11.16
N HIS A 478 14.21 -10.28 10.20
CA HIS A 478 14.35 -8.84 9.97
C HIS A 478 13.14 -8.02 10.43
N ALA A 479 12.56 -8.35 11.59
CA ALA A 479 11.35 -7.68 12.06
C ALA A 479 11.50 -6.15 12.13
N TRP A 480 10.49 -5.42 11.65
CA TRP A 480 10.47 -3.96 11.68
C TRP A 480 10.53 -3.40 13.12
N LEU A 481 9.91 -4.11 14.05
CA LEU A 481 9.96 -3.86 15.48
C LEU A 481 10.29 -5.17 16.21
N GLY A 482 11.39 -5.19 16.97
CA GLY A 482 11.68 -6.28 17.90
C GLY A 482 10.97 -6.07 19.25
N VAL A 483 10.14 -7.02 19.67
CA VAL A 483 9.40 -6.99 20.95
C VAL A 483 9.79 -8.19 21.83
N PRO A 484 9.55 -8.13 23.15
CA PRO A 484 9.70 -9.32 23.98
C PRO A 484 8.66 -10.41 23.68
N SER A 485 9.00 -11.69 23.86
CA SER A 485 8.04 -12.79 23.73
C SER A 485 6.97 -12.83 24.82
N VAL A 486 7.23 -12.21 25.97
CA VAL A 486 6.32 -12.18 27.13
C VAL A 486 5.98 -10.74 27.47
N GLY A 487 4.69 -10.42 27.53
CA GLY A 487 4.16 -9.07 27.76
C GLY A 487 2.72 -9.07 28.29
N GLN A 488 2.04 -7.92 28.23
CA GLN A 488 0.67 -7.74 28.75
C GLN A 488 -0.40 -8.59 28.04
N TYR A 489 -0.16 -8.96 26.78
CA TYR A 489 -1.09 -9.73 25.96
C TYR A 489 -0.49 -11.09 25.58
N VAL A 490 -1.35 -12.08 25.38
CA VAL A 490 -0.97 -13.39 24.84
C VAL A 490 -0.36 -13.22 23.44
N ASN A 491 0.71 -13.97 23.15
CA ASN A 491 1.49 -13.87 21.90
C ASN A 491 2.05 -12.45 21.64
N PHE A 492 2.64 -11.81 22.65
CA PHE A 492 3.14 -10.44 22.56
C PHE A 492 4.12 -10.22 21.38
N ASP A 493 5.13 -11.07 21.25
CA ASP A 493 5.35 -11.90 20.05
C ASP A 493 5.03 -11.35 18.66
N GLU A 494 3.74 -11.41 18.37
CA GLU A 494 3.12 -11.27 17.07
C GLU A 494 3.44 -9.91 16.43
N ALA A 495 3.67 -8.88 17.23
CA ALA A 495 4.08 -7.56 16.73
C ALA A 495 5.43 -7.58 15.98
N SER A 496 6.25 -8.62 16.17
CA SER A 496 7.49 -8.83 15.42
C SER A 496 7.33 -9.73 14.19
N CYS A 497 6.11 -10.14 13.80
CA CYS A 497 5.92 -11.10 12.71
C CYS A 497 6.08 -10.52 11.30
N PHE A 498 6.44 -9.25 11.14
CA PHE A 498 6.62 -8.64 9.82
C PHE A 498 7.89 -7.80 9.67
N SER A 499 8.44 -7.80 8.45
CA SER A 499 9.50 -6.89 8.00
C SER A 499 8.90 -5.74 7.20
N VAL A 500 9.67 -4.65 7.05
CA VAL A 500 9.34 -3.55 6.15
C VAL A 500 10.56 -3.17 5.35
N THR A 501 10.43 -3.06 4.04
CA THR A 501 11.45 -2.57 3.12
C THR A 501 10.89 -1.47 2.22
N TYR A 502 11.79 -0.72 1.60
CA TYR A 502 11.44 0.18 0.51
C TYR A 502 12.13 -0.26 -0.77
N GLU A 503 11.36 -0.46 -1.84
CA GLU A 503 11.85 -0.83 -3.16
C GLU A 503 11.79 0.38 -4.10
N TRP A 504 12.86 0.71 -4.81
CA TRP A 504 12.91 1.81 -5.77
C TRP A 504 13.68 1.44 -7.03
N PHE A 505 13.41 2.14 -8.12
CA PHE A 505 14.18 2.02 -9.35
C PHE A 505 15.38 2.96 -9.30
N ASP A 506 16.59 2.42 -9.45
CA ASP A 506 17.81 3.20 -9.61
C ASP A 506 18.09 3.43 -11.10
N GLU A 507 17.90 4.67 -11.57
CA GLU A 507 18.12 5.06 -12.96
C GLU A 507 19.60 4.84 -13.39
N GLY A 508 20.54 5.05 -12.48
CA GLY A 508 21.97 4.92 -12.77
C GLY A 508 22.38 3.48 -13.10
N GLN A 509 21.85 2.49 -12.36
CA GLN A 509 22.13 1.07 -12.57
C GLN A 509 21.07 0.34 -13.39
N GLN A 510 19.96 0.99 -13.74
CA GLN A 510 18.82 0.39 -14.45
C GLN A 510 18.32 -0.88 -13.74
N THR A 511 18.24 -0.83 -12.41
CA THR A 511 17.82 -1.96 -11.59
C THR A 511 16.93 -1.52 -10.45
N TRP A 512 16.02 -2.40 -10.04
CA TRP A 512 15.29 -2.21 -8.80
C TRP A 512 16.15 -2.63 -7.60
N LEU A 513 16.12 -1.79 -6.57
CA LEU A 513 16.82 -1.96 -5.31
C LEU A 513 15.81 -2.01 -4.17
N SER A 514 16.15 -2.72 -3.09
CA SER A 514 15.38 -2.80 -1.86
C SER A 514 16.28 -2.52 -0.66
N MET A 515 15.78 -1.74 0.28
CA MET A 515 16.49 -1.41 1.52
C MET A 515 15.57 -1.60 2.73
N PRO A 516 16.03 -2.27 3.80
CA PRO A 516 15.23 -2.43 5.01
C PRO A 516 14.92 -1.11 5.71
N MET A 517 13.73 -1.05 6.29
CA MET A 517 13.27 0.03 7.16
C MET A 517 13.10 -0.51 8.58
N TYR A 518 13.22 0.36 9.57
CA TYR A 518 13.12 -0.06 10.97
C TYR A 518 12.30 0.91 11.80
N ARG A 519 11.75 0.40 12.90
CA ARG A 519 11.27 1.20 13.99
C ARG A 519 12.36 1.26 15.05
N SER A 520 12.93 2.45 15.25
CA SER A 520 13.78 2.67 16.41
C SER A 520 13.02 2.28 17.67
N LYS A 521 13.63 1.47 18.54
CA LYS A 521 13.16 1.38 19.93
C LYS A 521 13.08 2.79 20.52
N LYS A 522 12.10 3.04 21.39
CA LYS A 522 11.98 4.36 22.06
C LYS A 522 13.32 4.68 22.75
N SER A 523 13.68 5.97 22.82
CA SER A 523 14.91 6.36 23.52
C SER A 523 14.88 5.84 24.96
N SER A 524 16.05 5.50 25.50
CA SER A 524 16.13 5.00 26.88
C SER A 524 15.59 6.01 27.89
N SER A 525 15.72 7.31 27.62
CA SER A 525 15.12 8.39 28.41
C SER A 525 13.59 8.36 28.43
N MET A 526 12.96 8.15 27.27
CA MET A 526 11.51 8.10 27.15
C MET A 526 10.94 6.83 27.81
N MET A 527 11.61 5.68 27.65
CA MET A 527 11.22 4.45 28.36
C MET A 527 11.38 4.58 29.88
N ALA A 528 12.45 5.21 30.36
CA ALA A 528 12.62 5.46 31.79
C ALA A 528 11.50 6.32 32.36
N ALA A 529 11.11 7.40 31.65
CA ALA A 529 10.00 8.25 32.07
C ALA A 529 8.67 7.47 32.15
N TYR A 530 8.37 6.58 31.19
CA TYR A 530 7.15 5.77 31.29
C TYR A 530 7.18 4.77 32.42
N VAL A 531 8.33 4.15 32.69
CA VAL A 531 8.48 3.22 33.82
C VAL A 531 8.33 3.95 35.15
N ASP A 532 9.01 5.09 35.32
CA ASP A 532 8.96 5.90 36.56
C ASP A 532 7.54 6.45 36.81
N ASN A 533 6.78 6.76 35.76
CA ASN A 533 5.41 7.27 35.84
C ASN A 533 4.32 6.18 35.77
N LEU A 534 4.68 4.89 35.80
CA LEU A 534 3.72 3.76 35.66
C LEU A 534 2.83 3.83 34.40
N ASN A 535 3.32 4.44 33.33
CA ASN A 535 2.56 4.64 32.10
C ASN A 535 2.59 3.39 31.21
N ILE A 536 1.66 2.46 31.47
CA ILE A 536 1.49 1.21 30.72
C ILE A 536 1.31 1.48 29.21
N GLU A 537 0.44 2.40 28.85
CA GLU A 537 0.15 2.74 27.45
C GLU A 537 1.35 3.33 26.71
N GLY A 538 2.18 4.10 27.41
CA GLY A 538 3.46 4.59 26.93
C GLY A 538 4.45 3.46 26.62
N VAL A 539 4.52 2.43 27.47
CA VAL A 539 5.34 1.23 27.25
C VAL A 539 4.81 0.37 26.11
N LEU A 540 3.48 0.29 25.95
CA LEU A 540 2.81 -0.52 24.93
C LEU A 540 2.67 0.16 23.56
N THR A 541 2.88 1.47 23.46
CA THR A 541 2.65 2.23 22.22
C THR A 541 3.31 1.58 20.99
N PRO A 542 4.60 1.17 21.01
CA PRO A 542 5.24 0.56 19.84
C PRO A 542 4.55 -0.73 19.40
N TRP A 543 4.17 -1.57 20.37
CA TRP A 543 3.43 -2.80 20.14
C TRP A 543 2.04 -2.51 19.55
N ARG A 544 1.29 -1.54 20.11
CA ARG A 544 -0.02 -1.14 19.58
C ARG A 544 0.05 -0.69 18.12
N VAL A 545 1.03 0.14 17.76
CA VAL A 545 1.18 0.58 16.36
C VAL A 545 1.48 -0.59 15.42
N ALA A 546 2.30 -1.56 15.84
CA ALA A 546 2.57 -2.76 15.03
C ALA A 546 1.30 -3.60 14.84
N MET A 547 0.49 -3.77 15.90
CA MET A 547 -0.79 -4.47 15.83
C MET A 547 -1.83 -3.74 14.97
N ASP A 548 -1.86 -2.41 14.99
CA ASP A 548 -2.74 -1.60 14.14
C ASP A 548 -2.40 -1.77 12.66
N ILE A 549 -1.10 -1.78 12.32
CA ILE A 549 -0.62 -2.07 10.96
C ILE A 549 -1.08 -3.47 10.55
N LEU A 550 -0.82 -4.49 11.38
CA LEU A 550 -1.24 -5.88 11.12
C LEU A 550 -2.75 -5.99 10.90
N GLN A 551 -3.56 -5.35 11.75
CA GLN A 551 -5.02 -5.30 11.58
C GLN A 551 -5.40 -4.73 10.22
N ALA A 552 -4.76 -3.63 9.80
CA ALA A 552 -5.09 -2.96 8.54
C ALA A 552 -4.63 -3.75 7.30
N ILE A 553 -3.38 -4.24 7.30
CA ILE A 553 -2.79 -4.97 6.15
C ILE A 553 -3.32 -6.38 5.99
N GLU A 554 -3.83 -7.02 7.05
CA GLU A 554 -4.49 -8.32 6.92
C GLU A 554 -6.02 -8.22 6.87
N GLY A 555 -6.56 -7.01 7.07
CA GLY A 555 -8.00 -6.77 7.11
C GLY A 555 -8.69 -7.50 8.26
N ARG A 556 -8.07 -7.53 9.44
CA ARG A 556 -8.65 -8.14 10.64
C ARG A 556 -9.79 -7.27 11.17
N VAL A 557 -10.87 -7.91 11.57
CA VAL A 557 -12.01 -7.27 12.23
C VAL A 557 -12.11 -7.84 13.64
N TYR A 558 -12.08 -6.96 14.64
CA TYR A 558 -12.20 -7.35 16.04
C TYR A 558 -13.66 -7.37 16.50
N THR A 559 -13.99 -8.32 17.38
CA THR A 559 -15.32 -8.46 17.98
C THR A 559 -15.35 -7.94 19.41
N GLU A 560 -16.49 -7.38 19.83
CA GLU A 560 -16.71 -6.91 21.21
C GLU A 560 -16.51 -8.03 22.27
N PRO A 561 -16.05 -7.70 23.49
CA PRO A 561 -15.65 -6.37 23.95
C PRO A 561 -14.31 -5.91 23.33
N LEU A 562 -14.25 -4.66 22.85
CA LEU A 562 -13.08 -4.15 22.12
C LEU A 562 -11.90 -3.69 23.00
N GLU A 563 -12.09 -3.48 24.30
CA GLU A 563 -11.01 -3.19 25.28
C GLU A 563 -10.02 -2.09 24.84
N GLY A 564 -10.51 -1.05 24.16
CA GLY A 564 -9.70 0.07 23.68
C GLY A 564 -8.98 -0.16 22.34
N PHE A 565 -9.20 -1.30 21.68
CA PHE A 565 -8.85 -1.50 20.27
C PHE A 565 -9.98 -0.98 19.37
N PRO A 566 -9.67 -0.46 18.17
CA PRO A 566 -10.72 -0.18 17.18
C PRO A 566 -11.24 -1.48 16.57
N GLU A 567 -12.50 -1.48 16.15
CA GLU A 567 -13.12 -2.63 15.49
C GLU A 567 -12.34 -3.01 14.23
N LYS A 568 -11.95 -1.99 13.45
CA LYS A 568 -11.24 -2.19 12.18
C LYS A 568 -10.36 -0.99 11.83
N TRP A 569 -9.06 -1.23 11.72
CA TRP A 569 -8.21 -0.37 10.89
C TRP A 569 -8.32 -0.75 9.41
N SER A 570 -8.41 0.25 8.55
CA SER A 570 -8.41 0.09 7.10
C SER A 570 -7.26 0.88 6.46
N ILE A 571 -6.66 0.26 5.46
CA ILE A 571 -5.86 0.92 4.43
C ILE A 571 -6.73 1.13 3.19
N ALA A 572 -6.28 1.99 2.26
CA ALA A 572 -6.89 2.13 0.94
C ALA A 572 -7.01 0.75 0.23
N HIS A 573 -7.88 0.65 -0.77
CA HIS A 573 -8.33 -0.59 -1.40
C HIS A 573 -7.24 -1.67 -1.51
N ALA A 574 -7.39 -2.79 -0.80
CA ALA A 574 -6.45 -3.90 -0.87
C ALA A 574 -6.96 -4.96 -1.86
N ARG A 575 -6.06 -5.47 -2.69
CA ARG A 575 -6.38 -6.52 -3.66
C ARG A 575 -5.38 -7.66 -3.54
N LYS A 576 -5.87 -8.88 -3.69
CA LYS A 576 -5.09 -10.11 -3.60
C LYS A 576 -4.87 -10.65 -5.00
N LEU A 577 -3.65 -11.11 -5.27
CA LEU A 577 -3.37 -11.83 -6.50
C LEU A 577 -3.88 -13.27 -6.35
N GLU A 578 -4.95 -13.61 -7.06
CA GLU A 578 -5.44 -14.97 -7.17
C GLU A 578 -4.71 -15.69 -8.30
N THR A 579 -4.23 -16.90 -8.01
CA THR A 579 -3.32 -17.62 -8.90
C THR A 579 -3.82 -19.03 -9.16
N ASN A 580 -3.87 -19.37 -10.45
CA ASN A 580 -4.10 -20.73 -10.92
C ASN A 580 -2.92 -21.12 -11.80
N HIS A 581 -1.86 -21.60 -11.14
CA HIS A 581 -0.59 -21.95 -11.77
C HIS A 581 -0.76 -22.99 -12.87
N LEU A 582 -1.46 -24.09 -12.61
CA LEU A 582 -1.68 -25.15 -13.60
C LEU A 582 -2.47 -24.67 -14.83
N ALA A 583 -3.43 -23.75 -14.67
CA ALA A 583 -4.15 -23.19 -15.81
C ALA A 583 -3.41 -22.01 -16.47
N GLN A 584 -2.31 -21.54 -15.88
CA GLN A 584 -1.60 -20.33 -16.29
C GLN A 584 -2.56 -19.12 -16.38
N LYS A 585 -3.35 -18.93 -15.30
CA LYS A 585 -4.30 -17.82 -15.16
C LYS A 585 -4.08 -17.11 -13.83
N TYR A 586 -4.10 -15.78 -13.88
CA TYR A 586 -3.88 -14.92 -12.72
C TYR A 586 -4.82 -13.73 -12.81
N ARG A 587 -5.34 -13.27 -11.67
CA ARG A 587 -6.20 -12.07 -11.63
C ARG A 587 -6.11 -11.38 -10.29
N TRP A 588 -6.33 -10.08 -10.31
CA TRP A 588 -6.57 -9.31 -9.10
C TRP A 588 -8.01 -9.56 -8.63
N VAL A 589 -8.17 -9.86 -7.35
CA VAL A 589 -9.47 -9.90 -6.69
C VAL A 589 -9.45 -8.97 -5.49
N SER A 590 -10.58 -8.38 -5.13
CA SER A 590 -10.68 -7.62 -3.88
C SER A 590 -10.27 -8.51 -2.71
N ARG A 591 -9.43 -7.99 -1.81
CA ARG A 591 -9.03 -8.75 -0.62
C ARG A 591 -10.23 -8.79 0.33
N GLU A 592 -10.74 -9.98 0.58
CA GLU A 592 -11.77 -10.19 1.60
C GLU A 592 -11.22 -9.82 2.99
N SER A 593 -12.08 -9.25 3.85
CA SER A 593 -11.74 -9.09 5.26
C SER A 593 -11.53 -10.47 5.89
N SER A 594 -10.58 -10.55 6.82
CA SER A 594 -10.41 -11.77 7.62
C SER A 594 -11.67 -12.03 8.45
N ALA A 595 -11.91 -13.30 8.78
CA ALA A 595 -13.02 -13.67 9.67
C ALA A 595 -12.95 -12.87 10.99
N PRO A 596 -14.10 -12.41 11.53
CA PRO A 596 -14.13 -11.71 12.80
C PRO A 596 -13.44 -12.52 13.90
N ARG A 597 -12.60 -11.86 14.72
CA ARG A 597 -11.85 -12.49 15.81
C ARG A 597 -11.88 -11.63 17.07
N PRO A 598 -11.72 -12.19 18.27
CA PRO A 598 -11.53 -11.40 19.47
C PRO A 598 -10.29 -10.50 19.39
N VAL A 599 -10.29 -9.42 20.17
CA VAL A 599 -9.08 -8.63 20.45
C VAL A 599 -7.99 -9.48 21.12
N PRO A 600 -6.71 -9.08 21.07
CA PRO A 600 -5.65 -9.77 21.78
C PRO A 600 -5.98 -9.92 23.28
N ALA A 601 -6.03 -11.16 23.77
CA ALA A 601 -6.36 -11.43 25.16
C ALA A 601 -5.25 -10.99 26.12
N TYR A 602 -5.60 -10.43 27.27
CA TYR A 602 -4.67 -10.19 28.36
C TYR A 602 -4.03 -11.50 28.84
N ALA A 603 -2.72 -11.49 29.02
CA ALA A 603 -2.00 -12.62 29.58
C ALA A 603 -2.14 -12.63 31.10
N THR A 604 -2.43 -13.79 31.69
CA THR A 604 -2.38 -13.92 33.14
C THR A 604 -0.94 -13.97 33.63
N TRP A 605 -0.72 -13.56 34.88
CA TRP A 605 0.60 -13.62 35.51
C TRP A 605 1.19 -15.04 35.48
N ASP A 606 0.39 -16.05 35.79
CA ASP A 606 0.81 -17.44 35.83
C ASP A 606 1.19 -17.97 34.44
N ASP A 607 0.44 -17.58 33.41
CA ASP A 607 0.78 -17.94 32.03
C ASP A 607 2.09 -17.31 31.61
N ASN A 608 2.29 -16.03 31.92
CA ASN A 608 3.55 -15.35 31.65
C ASN A 608 4.72 -15.92 32.47
N PHE A 609 4.49 -16.31 33.73
CA PHE A 609 5.52 -16.97 34.54
C PHE A 609 5.95 -18.30 33.92
N ARG A 610 4.99 -19.18 33.55
CA ARG A 610 5.27 -20.46 32.89
C ARG A 610 5.96 -20.24 31.55
N LEU A 611 5.56 -19.21 30.80
CA LEU A 611 6.15 -18.87 29.51
C LEU A 611 7.60 -18.39 29.65
N VAL A 612 7.89 -17.48 30.59
CA VAL A 612 9.28 -17.06 30.89
C VAL A 612 10.12 -18.26 31.32
N ARG A 613 9.58 -19.13 32.18
CA ARG A 613 10.27 -20.36 32.59
C ARG A 613 10.58 -21.28 31.44
N ARG A 614 9.64 -21.46 30.50
CA ARG A 614 9.84 -22.30 29.33
C ARG A 614 10.86 -21.73 28.36
N LEU A 615 10.85 -20.41 28.14
CA LEU A 615 11.68 -19.77 27.12
C LEU A 615 13.09 -19.40 27.60
N PHE A 616 13.22 -19.02 28.88
CA PHE A 616 14.45 -18.44 29.42
C PHE A 616 14.94 -19.12 30.70
N GLY A 617 14.13 -19.97 31.34
CA GLY A 617 14.55 -20.69 32.55
C GLY A 617 15.63 -21.72 32.23
N THR A 618 16.87 -21.41 32.57
CA THR A 618 18.05 -22.28 32.33
C THR A 618 18.99 -22.25 33.54
N ASP A 619 20.06 -23.03 33.51
CA ASP A 619 21.11 -22.97 34.53
C ASP A 619 21.93 -21.66 34.51
N ARG A 620 21.71 -20.80 33.51
CA ARG A 620 22.36 -19.48 33.36
C ARG A 620 21.42 -18.32 33.68
N THR A 621 20.12 -18.52 33.49
CA THR A 621 19.11 -17.47 33.63
C THR A 621 18.03 -17.90 34.61
N HIS A 622 17.99 -17.18 35.73
CA HIS A 622 17.19 -17.54 36.89
C HIS A 622 16.01 -16.60 37.05
N ILE A 623 14.85 -17.15 37.37
CA ILE A 623 13.63 -16.39 37.58
C ILE A 623 13.51 -16.05 39.07
N ALA A 624 13.30 -14.77 39.39
CA ALA A 624 13.05 -14.37 40.77
C ALA A 624 11.65 -14.77 41.20
N THR A 625 11.56 -15.51 42.31
CA THR A 625 10.29 -15.95 42.91
C THR A 625 10.00 -15.26 44.24
N LYS A 626 11.05 -14.90 45.00
CA LYS A 626 10.93 -14.27 46.33
C LYS A 626 11.55 -12.88 46.40
N GLY A 627 12.49 -12.57 45.51
CA GLY A 627 13.24 -11.32 45.53
C GLY A 627 14.41 -11.33 44.54
N PRO A 628 15.16 -10.21 44.47
CA PRO A 628 16.37 -10.11 43.67
C PRO A 628 17.48 -11.03 44.21
N TYR A 629 18.31 -11.60 43.34
CA TYR A 629 19.49 -12.38 43.74
C TYR A 629 20.63 -11.48 44.21
N GLU A 630 21.31 -11.80 45.30
CA GLU A 630 22.44 -10.99 45.79
C GLU A 630 23.60 -10.95 44.79
N PHE A 631 24.34 -9.83 44.71
CA PHE A 631 25.51 -9.71 43.82
C PHE A 631 26.59 -10.75 44.08
N THR A 632 26.75 -11.14 45.34
CA THR A 632 27.72 -12.14 45.80
C THR A 632 27.23 -13.57 45.62
N SER A 633 25.99 -13.78 45.17
CA SER A 633 25.49 -15.13 44.89
C SER A 633 26.22 -15.78 43.74
N ASP A 634 26.33 -17.10 43.79
CA ASP A 634 26.82 -17.96 42.71
C ASP A 634 26.04 -17.78 41.40
N VAL A 635 24.76 -17.40 41.50
CA VAL A 635 23.90 -17.04 40.35
C VAL A 635 24.42 -15.79 39.62
N MET A 636 24.89 -14.77 40.35
CA MET A 636 25.29 -13.48 39.78
C MET A 636 26.80 -13.38 39.51
N ASN A 637 27.63 -14.22 40.15
CA ASN A 637 29.09 -14.20 40.07
C ASN A 637 29.62 -15.57 39.62
N ARG A 638 29.60 -15.82 38.30
CA ARG A 638 29.96 -17.12 37.70
C ARG A 638 31.39 -17.14 37.17
N GLU A 639 31.88 -16.00 36.70
CA GLU A 639 33.23 -15.80 36.17
C GLU A 639 33.95 -14.68 36.93
N ALA A 640 35.29 -14.69 36.93
CA ALA A 640 36.07 -13.62 37.57
C ALA A 640 35.80 -12.21 37.01
N SER A 641 35.29 -12.13 35.77
CA SER A 641 34.86 -10.88 35.12
C SER A 641 33.49 -10.38 35.60
N ASP A 642 32.68 -11.21 36.25
CA ASP A 642 31.38 -10.82 36.82
C ASP A 642 31.53 -10.04 38.13
N THR A 643 32.69 -10.17 38.76
CA THR A 643 33.08 -9.45 39.97
C THR A 643 33.42 -7.99 39.62
N ARG A 644 32.42 -7.21 39.18
CA ARG A 644 32.60 -5.76 39.02
C ARG A 644 32.80 -5.13 40.40
N GLN A 645 34.01 -4.60 40.60
CA GLN A 645 34.42 -3.81 41.76
C GLN A 645 33.46 -2.63 41.96
N ASN A 646 32.77 -2.60 43.11
CA ASN A 646 32.40 -1.42 43.92
C ASN A 646 31.99 -0.10 43.23
N THR A 647 31.43 -0.15 42.03
CA THR A 647 30.88 1.03 41.36
C THR A 647 29.37 0.91 41.34
N VAL A 648 28.75 1.92 41.93
CA VAL A 648 27.33 2.20 42.23
C VAL A 648 26.37 1.97 41.05
N VAL A 649 26.33 0.79 40.45
CA VAL A 649 25.35 0.43 39.43
C VAL A 649 24.25 -0.36 40.12
N ALA A 650 23.08 0.27 40.23
CA ALA A 650 21.89 -0.29 40.87
C ALA A 650 21.63 -1.74 40.42
N HIS A 651 21.21 -2.59 41.38
CA HIS A 651 20.82 -3.98 41.14
C HIS A 651 19.69 -4.05 40.11
N LYS A 652 19.93 -4.65 38.93
CA LYS A 652 18.95 -4.68 37.83
C LYS A 652 18.73 -6.09 37.30
N CYS A 653 17.46 -6.45 37.12
CA CYS A 653 17.06 -7.62 36.35
C CYS A 653 17.42 -7.49 34.86
N ASP A 654 17.40 -8.59 34.13
CA ASP A 654 17.79 -8.64 32.71
C ASP A 654 16.98 -7.66 31.85
N THR A 655 15.66 -7.60 32.04
CA THR A 655 14.77 -6.66 31.34
C THR A 655 15.21 -5.20 31.54
N CYS A 656 15.47 -4.79 32.77
CA CYS A 656 15.88 -3.42 33.08
C CYS A 656 17.25 -3.08 32.48
N ILE A 657 18.14 -4.06 32.35
CA ILE A 657 19.45 -3.87 31.71
C ILE A 657 19.28 -3.71 30.19
N TYR A 658 18.46 -4.56 29.56
CA TYR A 658 18.31 -4.58 28.10
C TYR A 658 17.51 -3.41 27.54
N ILE A 659 16.54 -2.89 28.29
CA ILE A 659 15.75 -1.72 27.85
C ILE A 659 16.59 -0.43 27.86
N GLY A 660 17.48 -0.25 28.85
CA GLY A 660 18.43 0.86 28.84
C GLY A 660 19.02 1.23 30.20
N ALA A 661 20.14 1.97 30.17
CA ALA A 661 20.91 2.33 31.36
C ALA A 661 20.12 3.23 32.35
N GLY A 662 19.17 4.02 31.87
CA GLY A 662 18.32 4.89 32.70
C GLY A 662 17.19 4.18 33.47
N ILE A 663 16.92 2.89 33.19
CA ILE A 663 15.82 2.17 33.85
C ILE A 663 16.21 1.79 35.28
N LYS A 664 15.45 2.26 36.27
CA LYS A 664 15.57 1.83 37.66
C LYS A 664 14.89 0.47 37.85
N CYS A 665 15.49 -0.42 38.63
CA CYS A 665 14.90 -1.72 38.96
C CYS A 665 14.42 -1.71 40.41
N VAL A 666 13.30 -1.02 40.65
CA VAL A 666 12.68 -0.85 41.97
C VAL A 666 11.46 -1.77 42.07
N ARG A 667 11.17 -2.27 43.27
CA ARG A 667 9.97 -3.09 43.55
C ARG A 667 8.70 -2.34 43.15
N TYR A 668 7.75 -3.06 42.55
CA TYR A 668 6.41 -2.54 42.31
C TYR A 668 5.52 -2.77 43.54
N GLU A 669 5.33 -1.73 44.34
CA GLU A 669 4.73 -1.87 45.69
C GLU A 669 3.27 -2.33 45.68
N SER A 670 2.50 -2.10 44.61
CA SER A 670 1.10 -2.55 44.56
C SER A 670 0.95 -4.06 44.30
N ARG A 671 2.03 -4.78 43.97
CA ARG A 671 2.05 -6.26 43.92
C ARG A 671 2.56 -6.83 45.24
N THR A 672 1.62 -7.31 46.05
CA THR A 672 1.87 -7.89 47.38
C THR A 672 2.01 -9.41 47.33
N ASP A 673 1.49 -10.05 46.28
CA ASP A 673 1.49 -11.50 46.04
C ASP A 673 2.86 -12.03 45.56
N VAL A 674 3.64 -11.21 44.88
CA VAL A 674 4.95 -11.58 44.31
C VAL A 674 5.94 -10.43 44.38
N TRP A 675 7.24 -10.74 44.41
CA TRP A 675 8.26 -9.71 44.18
C TRP A 675 8.47 -9.54 42.67
N VAL A 676 8.26 -8.32 42.17
CA VAL A 676 8.53 -7.93 40.79
C VAL A 676 8.96 -6.47 40.76
N CYS A 677 9.88 -6.10 39.86
CA CYS A 677 10.22 -4.70 39.65
C CYS A 677 9.14 -3.98 38.82
N THR A 678 9.05 -2.66 38.96
CA THR A 678 8.10 -1.81 38.22
C THR A 678 8.13 -2.08 36.73
N CYS A 679 9.32 -2.13 36.13
CA CYS A 679 9.46 -2.39 34.69
C CYS A 679 8.87 -3.74 34.26
N CYS A 680 9.19 -4.84 34.96
CA CYS A 680 8.66 -6.16 34.62
C CYS A 680 7.16 -6.28 34.92
N SER A 681 6.67 -5.57 35.94
CA SER A 681 5.24 -5.48 36.24
C SER A 681 4.45 -4.81 35.10
N LEU A 682 5.01 -3.76 34.48
CA LEU A 682 4.40 -3.11 33.31
C LEU A 682 4.34 -4.02 32.08
N PHE A 683 5.18 -5.06 32.00
CA PHE A 683 5.07 -6.13 31.00
C PHE A 683 4.32 -7.37 31.53
N HIS A 684 3.73 -7.31 32.72
CA HIS A 684 2.99 -8.39 33.36
C HIS A 684 3.76 -9.72 33.50
N ARG A 685 5.05 -9.69 33.84
CA ARG A 685 5.91 -10.89 33.88
C ARG A 685 6.93 -10.87 35.03
N PRO A 686 7.51 -12.02 35.43
CA PRO A 686 8.52 -12.05 36.49
C PRO A 686 9.86 -11.46 36.05
N CYS A 687 10.67 -11.04 37.04
CA CYS A 687 12.05 -10.64 36.80
C CYS A 687 12.96 -11.86 36.55
N THR A 688 13.92 -11.71 35.65
CA THR A 688 14.99 -12.68 35.40
C THR A 688 16.36 -12.10 35.73
N PHE A 689 17.28 -12.97 36.12
CA PHE A 689 18.64 -12.63 36.55
C PHE A 689 19.63 -13.59 35.91
N THR A 690 20.63 -13.01 35.26
CA THR A 690 21.72 -13.70 34.56
C THR A 690 23.04 -13.03 34.96
N ALA A 691 24.12 -13.79 35.13
CA ALA A 691 25.45 -13.22 35.35
C ALA A 691 25.92 -12.39 34.14
N TYR A 692 26.75 -11.36 34.33
CA TYR A 692 27.06 -10.40 33.26
C TYR A 692 27.79 -11.05 32.07
N SER A 693 28.74 -11.94 32.35
CA SER A 693 29.48 -12.76 31.39
C SER A 693 28.55 -13.61 30.51
N ASP A 694 27.53 -14.22 31.12
CA ASP A 694 26.50 -14.97 30.40
C ASP A 694 25.58 -14.05 29.58
N LYS A 695 25.31 -12.82 30.04
CA LYS A 695 24.53 -11.85 29.23
C LYS A 695 25.24 -11.49 27.94
N GLU A 696 26.56 -11.33 27.96
CA GLU A 696 27.35 -11.05 26.75
C GLU A 696 27.11 -12.13 25.69
N GLN A 697 27.08 -13.40 26.08
CA GLN A 697 26.80 -14.53 25.17
C GLN A 697 25.32 -14.60 24.75
N LEU A 698 24.39 -14.40 25.70
CA LEU A 698 22.96 -14.60 25.48
C LEU A 698 22.27 -13.42 24.80
N TRP A 699 22.86 -12.22 24.84
CA TRP A 699 22.38 -11.01 24.17
C TRP A 699 23.21 -10.68 22.91
N GLY A 700 24.54 -10.76 23.00
CA GLY A 700 25.50 -10.39 21.97
C GLY A 700 26.30 -9.13 22.31
N THR A 701 27.50 -9.02 21.74
CA THR A 701 28.50 -7.97 22.05
C THR A 701 28.98 -7.18 20.84
N ASP A 702 28.30 -7.32 19.69
CA ASP A 702 28.63 -6.57 18.49
C ASP A 702 28.42 -5.07 18.67
N LEU A 703 29.21 -4.24 17.98
CA LEU A 703 29.04 -2.78 17.98
C LEU A 703 27.85 -2.36 17.09
N PRO A 704 27.20 -1.21 17.39
CA PRO A 704 27.39 -0.35 18.57
C PRO A 704 26.85 -0.98 19.87
N HIS A 705 27.42 -0.58 21.00
CA HIS A 705 26.99 -1.04 22.32
C HIS A 705 25.92 -0.15 22.94
N ILE A 706 25.07 -0.74 23.77
CA ILE A 706 24.08 -0.04 24.59
C ILE A 706 24.82 0.76 25.65
N HIS A 707 24.93 2.08 25.46
CA HIS A 707 25.57 3.00 26.41
C HIS A 707 27.00 2.54 26.81
N ASP A 708 27.42 2.72 28.06
CA ASP A 708 28.72 2.27 28.59
C ASP A 708 28.77 0.76 28.95
N SER A 709 27.90 -0.05 28.35
CA SER A 709 27.90 -1.50 28.52
C SER A 709 28.67 -2.19 27.39
N ARG A 710 28.90 -3.50 27.50
CA ARG A 710 29.45 -4.35 26.42
C ARG A 710 28.38 -5.05 25.59
N LEU A 711 27.11 -4.74 25.84
CA LEU A 711 25.96 -5.40 25.21
C LEU A 711 25.59 -4.67 23.92
N SER A 712 25.36 -5.42 22.83
CA SER A 712 25.02 -4.86 21.52
C SER A 712 23.69 -4.10 21.51
N GLU A 713 23.58 -3.00 20.75
CA GLU A 713 22.29 -2.37 20.44
C GLU A 713 21.42 -3.22 19.50
N HIS A 714 22.03 -4.19 18.82
CA HIS A 714 21.45 -5.08 17.81
C HIS A 714 21.67 -6.54 18.23
N PRO A 715 20.91 -7.04 19.23
CA PRO A 715 21.17 -8.35 19.81
C PRO A 715 20.87 -9.50 18.85
N THR A 716 21.77 -10.46 18.79
CA THR A 716 21.65 -11.68 17.97
C THR A 716 21.32 -12.92 18.80
N GLY A 717 21.53 -12.85 20.12
CA GLY A 717 21.30 -13.97 21.04
C GLY A 717 19.84 -14.15 21.47
N PRO A 718 19.51 -15.26 22.16
CA PRO A 718 18.15 -15.61 22.57
C PRO A 718 17.52 -14.60 23.53
N HIS A 719 18.31 -13.83 24.30
CA HIS A 719 17.79 -12.83 25.23
C HIS A 719 17.20 -11.59 24.56
N ARG A 720 17.35 -11.42 23.24
CA ARG A 720 16.67 -10.33 22.51
C ARG A 720 15.16 -10.32 22.78
N PHE A 721 14.56 -11.49 22.96
CA PHE A 721 13.14 -11.67 23.26
C PHE A 721 12.75 -11.37 24.72
N LEU A 722 13.68 -10.88 25.55
CA LEU A 722 13.38 -10.32 26.87
C LEU A 722 13.10 -8.81 26.82
N ALA A 723 13.34 -8.09 25.72
CA ALA A 723 13.11 -6.64 25.67
C ALA A 723 12.76 -6.15 24.27
N TYR A 724 12.34 -4.88 24.17
CA TYR A 724 12.31 -4.20 22.89
C TYR A 724 13.74 -4.07 22.33
N HIS A 725 13.94 -4.42 21.06
CA HIS A 725 15.26 -4.49 20.45
C HIS A 725 15.24 -4.11 18.96
N ASN A 726 16.42 -3.81 18.42
CA ASN A 726 16.61 -3.66 16.98
C ASN A 726 16.97 -5.02 16.38
N SER A 727 16.13 -5.56 15.52
CA SER A 727 16.30 -6.91 14.93
C SER A 727 17.38 -6.98 13.84
N MET A 728 17.81 -5.83 13.32
CA MET A 728 18.76 -5.70 12.23
C MET A 728 19.94 -4.84 12.64
N THR A 729 21.16 -5.26 12.28
CA THR A 729 22.39 -4.48 12.45
C THR A 729 22.41 -3.24 11.56
N VAL A 730 23.25 -2.25 11.87
CA VAL A 730 23.44 -1.08 11.00
C VAL A 730 23.85 -1.47 9.59
N ALA A 731 24.70 -2.48 9.43
CA ALA A 731 25.12 -2.97 8.12
C ALA A 731 23.92 -3.47 7.29
N GLN A 732 23.04 -4.29 7.89
CA GLN A 732 21.83 -4.78 7.24
C GLN A 732 20.85 -3.64 6.89
N LEU A 733 20.69 -2.65 7.78
CA LEU A 733 19.84 -1.48 7.53
C LEU A 733 20.38 -0.53 6.45
N CYS A 734 21.66 -0.69 6.09
CA CYS A 734 22.36 0.11 5.09
C CYS A 734 22.66 -0.68 3.81
N GLU A 735 22.21 -1.93 3.72
CA GLU A 735 22.43 -2.78 2.55
C GLU A 735 21.31 -2.56 1.52
N ALA A 736 21.69 -2.05 0.35
CA ALA A 736 20.81 -2.03 -0.82
C ALA A 736 20.95 -3.36 -1.57
N THR A 737 19.86 -4.09 -1.71
CA THR A 737 19.83 -5.40 -2.39
C THR A 737 19.05 -5.30 -3.70
N ARG A 738 19.50 -6.01 -4.74
CA ARG A 738 18.77 -6.04 -6.02
C ARG A 738 17.50 -6.88 -5.87
N VAL A 739 16.39 -6.36 -6.35
CA VAL A 739 15.11 -7.06 -6.40
C VAL A 739 14.56 -7.10 -7.82
N PRO A 740 13.68 -8.07 -8.14
CA PRO A 740 12.96 -8.06 -9.41
C PRO A 740 12.13 -6.79 -9.57
N VAL A 741 11.86 -6.42 -10.81
CA VAL A 741 10.88 -5.38 -11.13
C VAL A 741 9.53 -5.77 -10.48
N PRO A 742 8.87 -4.88 -9.73
CA PRO A 742 7.58 -5.19 -9.11
C PRO A 742 6.53 -5.60 -10.14
N LEU A 743 5.69 -6.59 -9.81
CA LEU A 743 4.65 -7.09 -10.73
C LEU A 743 3.71 -5.97 -11.22
N SER A 744 3.44 -4.98 -10.35
CA SER A 744 2.63 -3.80 -10.68
C SER A 744 3.22 -2.97 -11.83
N GLU A 745 4.55 -2.92 -11.98
CA GLU A 745 5.20 -2.19 -13.08
C GLU A 745 5.08 -2.93 -14.43
N HIS A 746 4.85 -4.24 -14.41
CA HIS A 746 4.65 -5.04 -15.63
C HIS A 746 3.19 -5.10 -16.11
N LEU A 747 2.24 -4.90 -15.20
CA LEU A 747 0.81 -5.00 -15.47
C LEU A 747 0.15 -3.64 -15.72
N PHE A 748 0.81 -2.55 -15.33
CA PHE A 748 0.31 -1.21 -15.47
C PHE A 748 1.40 -0.37 -16.13
N GLU A 749 1.18 0.04 -17.38
CA GLU A 749 2.02 1.09 -18.00
C GLU A 749 2.04 2.31 -17.09
N GLU A 750 3.22 2.95 -17.00
CA GLU A 750 3.50 4.09 -16.15
C GLU A 750 2.37 5.13 -16.23
N ALA A 751 1.49 5.09 -15.24
CA ALA A 751 0.78 6.27 -14.86
C ALA A 751 1.85 7.16 -14.22
N GLU A 752 2.32 8.17 -14.93
CA GLU A 752 2.99 9.31 -14.32
C GLU A 752 1.94 10.36 -13.94
N GLY A 753 2.23 11.19 -12.95
CA GLY A 753 1.42 12.37 -12.62
C GLY A 753 0.81 12.32 -11.23
N GLU A 754 1.52 12.92 -10.29
CA GLU A 754 0.98 13.54 -9.09
C GLU A 754 -0.03 14.61 -9.48
N GLU A 755 -1.18 14.62 -8.81
CA GLU A 755 -1.93 15.85 -8.60
C GLU A 755 -1.10 16.75 -7.69
N GLY A 756 -0.90 17.99 -8.13
CA GLY A 756 -0.26 19.03 -7.31
C GLY A 756 -0.99 19.14 -5.98
N GLY A 757 -0.22 18.98 -4.89
CA GLY A 757 -0.70 19.06 -3.52
C GLY A 757 -1.57 20.29 -3.30
N GLY A 758 -2.75 20.05 -2.75
CA GLY A 758 -3.72 21.09 -2.44
C GLY A 758 -4.72 20.69 -1.37
N ASP A 759 -4.46 19.65 -0.57
CA ASP A 759 -5.24 19.32 0.62
C ASP A 759 -4.31 19.30 1.83
N GLY A 760 -3.87 20.49 2.23
CA GLY A 760 -3.32 20.72 3.56
C GLY A 760 -4.48 20.89 4.54
N GLU A 761 -4.92 19.80 5.16
CA GLU A 761 -5.58 19.90 6.46
C GLU A 761 -4.49 20.25 7.48
N GLN A 762 -4.58 21.46 8.03
CA GLN A 762 -3.70 21.93 9.10
C GLN A 762 -3.81 21.01 10.32
N ASP A 763 -2.64 20.65 10.83
CA ASP A 763 -2.40 19.90 12.05
C ASP A 763 -2.60 20.86 13.24
N ASP A 764 -3.67 20.68 14.01
CA ASP A 764 -3.83 21.31 15.32
C ASP A 764 -3.35 20.32 16.38
N GLY A 765 -2.23 20.61 17.03
CA GLY A 765 -1.74 19.75 18.11
C GLY A 765 -0.35 20.05 18.67
N ASP A 766 0.09 21.31 18.76
CA ASP A 766 1.17 21.67 19.69
C ASP A 766 0.67 22.75 20.66
N VAL A 767 0.19 22.29 21.83
CA VAL A 767 -0.02 23.17 22.98
C VAL A 767 1.35 23.41 23.61
N GLY A 768 2.11 24.29 22.98
CA GLY A 768 3.22 24.97 23.61
C GLY A 768 2.66 26.04 24.55
N SER A 769 2.44 25.71 25.81
CA SER A 769 2.41 26.72 26.86
C SER A 769 3.86 27.11 27.18
N GLY A 770 4.27 28.28 26.69
CA GLY A 770 5.45 28.97 27.19
C GLY A 770 5.26 29.33 28.67
N GLU A 771 6.35 29.37 29.43
CA GLU A 771 7.15 30.57 29.73
C GLU A 771 8.10 30.23 30.89
N GLU A 772 9.30 30.81 30.79
CA GLU A 772 10.45 30.84 31.74
C GLU A 772 11.29 29.58 31.95
#